data_AF-A0A409VJM1-F1
#
_entry.id   AF-A0A409VJM1-F1
#
_cell.length_a   1.000
_cell.length_b   1.000
_cell.length_c   1.000
_cell.angle_alpha   90.00
_cell.angle_beta   90.00
_cell.angle_gamma   90.00
#
_symmetry.space_group_name_H-M   'P 1'
#
loop_
_entity.id
_entity.type
_entity.pdbx_description
1 polymer ?
#
loop_
_entity_poly.entity_id
_entity_poly.type
_entity_poly.pdbx_seq_one_letter_code
_entity_poly.pdbx_strand_id
1 'polypeptide(L)'
;MLKRAQTYPISLRQELHPTDPAHAEDGTLLFASQYCAQLKILDLERQTFMPIDDPSQFWKIFNYRFPLIEEVYLNLQFNDPEPVSSSLHRMLQDSRDSLRRLSLNHLAWPMGVSNLPHLTHLSLDNLAQGLKVLGSTFSIFLDALQNSPKLQFLSMHNAVPISAHANSNSVDNRIVHLPCLRRIEISWDWGPEYRMSALLLRHLKVVHGAEVFLYVKRGKIFMDAPEPPRDYLDFLERVVAHLPSKNYLDRVSTVQLCDSFVPAVLLRGESMCVQSIANQDAHNTIRRFAPFMPNARTLIFDKPITHDPREFPVIYPPSRFSTLQFVYWTPFVYLVQALTQPMANTVFPSPPNEIYLPPWSLLKEYGHSYFSLTALDEYRDKEICNTVRKHLLSKHYVNTHHVVLLRRAQITPLPHGQSMVGTSTGSEEPSILDLLNQLDRRLDQATVLGLKASGIVESEEEMEQQIALSRRILYKARFRLNARRPINRLPFELLVAIFSRVQNQDPWASFPPTIDENTGNRYSWLAITAVCHHWRRVSLAASSLWAKIYLAPGVRNWKGTENLLLERAQSYPISLYQHLRPHDIWAILLHHRHKNLLSGAMQRCAGRVRSMYLTCSSGTVLQASHYCKNFEHDFLRIEDLHLDLLFDDHAPVSTALQRMLRVARCSLHRLSLSNVLWPLGPTGLLPHLTHLSLKYPKHQESEADPTFGEFLDMLQNSPQLQFLSLHDARLTPVDFHTTGSRVVQLPRLRRIEISWTDSPRHRMSRPLLGHLSIKKSTEILLYALWQQDSNNVHSSYSERYPDFLVGAIAHLPSKPYLECVSTLQLRRSDNPAILLRGRSMCIESRSYAPDVRQIILGFSPRMPNASTLVFDQPILEHPNDISIFYAPCHFKTIQFLRQVDFLPLCKALLDPQKQVVFPTPPNEVCIDANTALDACTRYAPNTPIISSKKRTNDPDPEYGVGTPFSRDHLGKPPFILRICTALPKPPFEVPLRVT
;
A
#
# COMPACT_ATOMS: atom_id res chain seq x y z
N MET A 1 -27.35 5.88 23.56
CA MET A 1 -27.75 4.62 22.90
C MET A 1 -27.65 3.43 23.85
N LEU A 2 -26.51 3.17 24.49
CA LEU A 2 -26.33 2.04 25.41
C LEU A 2 -27.30 2.02 26.62
N LYS A 3 -27.62 3.19 27.21
CA LYS A 3 -28.69 3.29 28.24
C LYS A 3 -30.08 2.81 27.76
N ARG A 4 -30.36 2.83 26.44
CA ARG A 4 -31.61 2.32 25.85
C ARG A 4 -31.50 0.84 25.44
N ALA A 5 -30.30 0.28 25.41
CA ALA A 5 -30.00 -1.08 24.97
C ALA A 5 -29.89 -2.08 26.14
N GLN A 6 -30.26 -1.70 27.36
CA GLN A 6 -30.05 -2.48 28.59
C GLN A 6 -30.63 -3.91 28.58
N THR A 7 -31.52 -4.24 27.64
CA THR A 7 -32.14 -5.56 27.49
C THR A 7 -31.71 -6.31 26.22
N TYR A 8 -30.89 -5.69 25.37
CA TYR A 8 -30.50 -6.26 24.09
C TYR A 8 -29.09 -6.85 24.15
N PRO A 9 -28.82 -7.93 23.39
CA PRO A 9 -27.47 -8.42 23.25
C PRO A 9 -26.56 -7.39 22.59
N ILE A 10 -25.34 -7.27 23.11
CA ILE A 10 -24.36 -6.29 22.66
C ILE A 10 -23.22 -6.99 21.93
N SER A 11 -22.75 -6.40 20.84
CA SER A 11 -21.54 -6.79 20.12
C SER A 11 -20.49 -5.68 20.28
N LEU A 12 -19.32 -6.03 20.80
CA LEU A 12 -18.18 -5.14 20.89
C LEU A 12 -17.19 -5.52 19.78
N ARG A 13 -17.00 -4.62 18.81
CA ARG A 13 -15.92 -4.70 17.83
C ARG A 13 -15.01 -3.49 18.02
N GLN A 14 -13.73 -3.73 18.27
CA GLN A 14 -12.78 -2.66 18.50
C GLN A 14 -11.46 -2.90 17.77
N GLU A 15 -11.09 -1.92 16.94
CA GLU A 15 -9.77 -1.82 16.34
C GLU A 15 -8.86 -1.03 17.30
N LEU A 16 -7.79 -1.67 17.77
CA LEU A 16 -6.81 -1.06 18.66
C LEU A 16 -5.77 -0.31 17.84
N HIS A 17 -5.85 1.02 17.86
CA HIS A 17 -4.92 1.89 17.14
C HIS A 17 -3.65 2.17 17.98
N PRO A 18 -2.44 2.21 17.38
CA PRO A 18 -1.17 2.34 18.10
C PRO A 18 -0.91 3.71 18.76
N THR A 19 -1.63 4.76 18.36
CA THR A 19 -1.22 6.15 18.65
C THR A 19 -1.69 6.68 20.01
N ASP A 20 -2.59 5.97 20.70
CA ASP A 20 -3.10 6.35 22.03
C ASP A 20 -3.61 5.13 22.82
N PRO A 21 -2.70 4.23 23.25
CA PRO A 21 -3.07 2.99 23.92
C PRO A 21 -3.81 3.26 25.24
N ALA A 22 -3.38 4.27 26.00
CA ALA A 22 -3.95 4.57 27.32
C ALA A 22 -5.44 4.94 27.26
N HIS A 23 -5.84 5.86 26.36
CA HIS A 23 -7.25 6.28 26.29
C HIS A 23 -8.16 5.23 25.63
N ALA A 24 -7.65 4.47 24.65
CA ALA A 24 -8.42 3.40 24.04
C ALA A 24 -8.63 2.22 25.01
N GLU A 25 -7.63 1.89 25.82
CA GLU A 25 -7.70 0.82 26.82
C GLU A 25 -8.72 1.13 27.91
N ASP A 26 -8.70 2.33 28.47
CA ASP A 26 -9.63 2.73 29.54
C ASP A 26 -11.09 2.71 29.08
N GLY A 27 -11.37 3.16 27.86
CA GLY A 27 -12.71 3.12 27.28
C GLY A 27 -13.22 1.69 27.08
N THR A 28 -12.34 0.80 26.64
CA THR A 28 -12.65 -0.64 26.42
C THR A 28 -12.95 -1.34 27.74
N LEU A 29 -12.09 -1.13 28.74
CA LEU A 29 -12.23 -1.73 30.07
C LEU A 29 -13.49 -1.23 30.76
N LEU A 30 -13.77 0.08 30.69
CA LEU A 30 -14.99 0.66 31.24
C LEU A 30 -16.23 0.06 30.57
N PHE A 31 -16.23 -0.05 29.23
CA PHE A 31 -17.33 -0.66 28.49
C PHE A 31 -17.51 -2.13 28.88
N ALA A 32 -16.44 -2.92 28.85
CA ALA A 32 -16.50 -4.33 29.21
C ALA A 32 -17.00 -4.52 30.64
N SER A 33 -16.52 -3.72 31.60
CA SER A 33 -16.98 -3.78 32.99
C SER A 33 -18.47 -3.49 33.15
N GLN A 34 -19.01 -2.56 32.35
CA GLN A 34 -20.39 -2.11 32.44
C GLN A 34 -21.37 -3.06 31.74
N TYR A 35 -20.95 -3.71 30.66
CA TYR A 35 -21.82 -4.49 29.76
C TYR A 35 -21.46 -5.97 29.65
N CYS A 36 -20.55 -6.49 30.49
CA CYS A 36 -20.10 -7.89 30.43
C CYS A 36 -21.25 -8.91 30.49
N ALA A 37 -22.30 -8.64 31.26
CA ALA A 37 -23.48 -9.51 31.37
C ALA A 37 -24.36 -9.55 30.11
N GLN A 38 -24.22 -8.60 29.17
CA GLN A 38 -25.03 -8.49 27.94
C GLN A 38 -24.24 -8.78 26.67
N LEU A 39 -22.92 -8.92 26.79
CA LEU A 39 -22.02 -9.07 25.66
C LEU A 39 -22.18 -10.46 25.03
N LYS A 40 -22.58 -10.50 23.76
CA LYS A 40 -22.69 -11.73 22.96
C LYS A 40 -21.52 -11.93 22.00
N ILE A 41 -20.95 -10.85 21.48
CA ILE A 41 -19.83 -10.91 20.52
C ILE A 41 -18.71 -10.01 21.02
N LEU A 42 -17.51 -10.56 21.13
CA LEU A 42 -16.28 -9.82 21.42
C LEU A 42 -15.33 -9.98 20.22
N ASP A 43 -15.04 -8.88 19.53
CA ASP A 43 -14.13 -8.83 18.39
C ASP A 43 -13.07 -7.75 18.63
N LEU A 44 -11.85 -8.17 18.93
CA LEU A 44 -10.72 -7.30 19.23
C LEU A 44 -9.64 -7.52 18.16
N GLU A 45 -9.39 -6.49 17.35
CA GLU A 45 -8.40 -6.53 16.27
C GLU A 45 -7.34 -5.44 16.48
N ARG A 46 -6.07 -5.78 16.29
CA ARG A 46 -4.97 -4.81 16.35
C ARG A 46 -4.21 -4.78 15.03
N GLN A 47 -4.15 -3.61 14.39
CA GLN A 47 -3.62 -3.46 13.02
C GLN A 47 -2.09 -3.35 12.92
N THR A 48 -1.34 -3.25 14.03
CA THR A 48 0.09 -2.85 13.96
C THR A 48 1.09 -3.85 14.52
N PHE A 49 2.20 -4.01 13.79
CA PHE A 49 3.39 -4.80 14.12
C PHE A 49 4.23 -4.28 15.30
N MET A 50 3.84 -3.18 15.96
CA MET A 50 4.62 -2.64 17.07
C MET A 50 4.18 -3.28 18.40
N PRO A 51 5.07 -3.96 19.11
CA PRO A 51 4.74 -4.56 20.41
C PRO A 51 4.42 -3.50 21.46
N ILE A 52 3.51 -3.84 22.38
CA ILE A 52 3.23 -3.02 23.57
C ILE A 52 4.25 -3.41 24.63
N ASP A 53 4.92 -2.44 25.23
CA ASP A 53 5.92 -2.67 26.28
C ASP A 53 5.29 -3.21 27.58
N ASP A 54 4.01 -2.93 27.84
CA ASP A 54 3.22 -3.51 28.93
C ASP A 54 1.75 -3.79 28.53
N PRO A 55 1.39 -5.00 28.08
CA PRO A 55 0.01 -5.35 27.74
C PRO A 55 -0.87 -5.65 28.97
N SER A 56 -0.37 -5.50 30.21
CA SER A 56 -1.05 -5.90 31.44
C SER A 56 -2.41 -5.24 31.67
N GLN A 57 -2.55 -3.97 31.28
CA GLN A 57 -3.81 -3.22 31.40
C GLN A 57 -4.89 -3.79 30.50
N PHE A 58 -4.53 -4.09 29.25
CA PHE A 58 -5.43 -4.68 28.29
C PHE A 58 -5.98 -6.04 28.77
N TRP A 59 -5.15 -6.85 29.43
CA TRP A 59 -5.56 -8.16 29.95
C TRP A 59 -6.65 -8.10 31.00
N LYS A 60 -6.88 -6.94 31.63
CA LYS A 60 -7.95 -6.76 32.59
C LYS A 60 -9.34 -6.97 31.97
N ILE A 61 -9.49 -6.84 30.65
CA ILE A 61 -10.77 -7.13 29.98
C ILE A 61 -11.21 -8.58 30.20
N PHE A 62 -10.25 -9.52 30.23
CA PHE A 62 -10.50 -10.94 30.41
C PHE A 62 -10.71 -11.33 31.87
N ASN A 63 -10.54 -10.40 32.82
CA ASN A 63 -10.88 -10.64 34.23
C ASN A 63 -12.39 -10.47 34.50
N TYR A 64 -13.16 -9.89 33.58
CA TYR A 64 -14.62 -9.80 33.70
C TYR A 64 -15.30 -11.10 33.28
N ARG A 65 -16.49 -11.34 33.84
CA ARG A 65 -17.32 -12.52 33.50
C ARG A 65 -18.26 -12.20 32.36
N PHE A 66 -18.23 -12.99 31.29
CA PHE A 66 -19.09 -12.82 30.12
C PHE A 66 -20.04 -14.00 29.94
N PRO A 67 -21.06 -14.16 30.81
CA PRO A 67 -21.90 -15.37 30.82
C PRO A 67 -22.70 -15.60 29.53
N LEU A 68 -22.96 -14.54 28.75
CA LEU A 68 -23.76 -14.59 27.52
C LEU A 68 -22.93 -14.58 26.23
N ILE A 69 -21.60 -14.66 26.32
CA ILE A 69 -20.76 -14.54 25.12
C ILE A 69 -20.90 -15.79 24.24
N GLU A 70 -21.30 -15.57 23.00
CA GLU A 70 -21.50 -16.61 22.00
C GLU A 70 -20.34 -16.64 20.98
N GLU A 71 -19.70 -15.50 20.71
CA GLU A 71 -18.64 -15.38 19.72
C GLU A 71 -17.46 -14.55 20.24
N VAL A 72 -16.24 -15.07 20.05
CA VAL A 72 -14.98 -14.42 20.42
C VAL A 72 -14.05 -14.43 19.21
N TYR A 73 -13.60 -13.26 18.78
CA TYR A 73 -12.60 -13.05 17.74
C TYR A 73 -11.48 -12.19 18.32
N LEU A 74 -10.29 -12.76 18.47
CA LEU A 74 -9.12 -12.07 19.01
C LEU A 74 -8.01 -12.13 17.97
N ASN A 75 -7.62 -10.98 17.43
CA ASN A 75 -6.48 -10.84 16.53
C ASN A 75 -5.47 -9.88 17.15
N LEU A 76 -4.59 -10.42 17.98
CA LEU A 76 -3.75 -9.63 18.87
C LEU A 76 -2.31 -10.15 18.88
N GLN A 77 -1.36 -9.33 18.39
CA GLN A 77 0.06 -9.67 18.33
C GLN A 77 0.84 -9.04 19.50
N PHE A 78 1.55 -9.89 20.28
CA PHE A 78 2.36 -9.47 21.43
C PHE A 78 3.74 -10.13 21.46
N ASN A 79 4.69 -9.47 22.14
CA ASN A 79 6.01 -10.04 22.43
C ASN A 79 5.96 -11.08 23.56
N ASP A 80 5.12 -10.86 24.58
CA ASP A 80 4.93 -11.78 25.71
C ASP A 80 3.45 -12.22 25.83
N PRO A 81 3.14 -13.46 25.43
CA PRO A 81 1.78 -14.01 25.47
C PRO A 81 1.39 -14.69 26.80
N GLU A 82 2.28 -14.79 27.79
CA GLU A 82 2.00 -15.56 29.02
C GLU A 82 0.81 -15.02 29.85
N PRO A 83 0.68 -13.71 30.12
CA PRO A 83 -0.41 -13.18 30.95
C PRO A 83 -1.81 -13.39 30.32
N VAL A 84 -1.85 -13.54 29.00
CA VAL A 84 -3.07 -13.68 28.21
C VAL A 84 -3.72 -15.02 28.46
N SER A 85 -2.91 -16.08 28.47
CA SER A 85 -3.38 -17.46 28.52
C SER A 85 -4.23 -17.70 29.78
N SER A 86 -3.76 -17.22 30.93
CA SER A 86 -4.46 -17.36 32.21
C SER A 86 -5.76 -16.56 32.29
N SER A 87 -5.76 -15.34 31.75
CA SER A 87 -6.94 -14.47 31.79
C SER A 87 -8.00 -14.93 30.78
N LEU A 88 -7.56 -15.29 29.57
CA LEU A 88 -8.40 -15.88 28.53
C LEU A 88 -8.99 -17.23 28.99
N HIS A 89 -8.21 -18.06 29.70
CA HIS A 89 -8.72 -19.29 30.30
C HIS A 89 -9.94 -19.02 31.21
N ARG A 90 -9.82 -18.06 32.12
CA ARG A 90 -10.92 -17.69 33.03
C ARG A 90 -12.15 -17.21 32.27
N MET A 91 -11.95 -16.33 31.29
CA MET A 91 -13.04 -15.83 30.43
C MET A 91 -13.77 -16.98 29.72
N LEU A 92 -13.01 -17.90 29.10
CA LEU A 92 -13.59 -19.04 28.39
C LEU A 92 -14.27 -20.04 29.34
N GLN A 93 -13.74 -20.22 30.55
CA GLN A 93 -14.34 -21.06 31.57
C GLN A 93 -15.70 -20.51 32.05
N ASP A 94 -15.80 -19.20 32.25
CA ASP A 94 -17.05 -18.52 32.60
C ASP A 94 -18.09 -18.56 31.46
N SER A 95 -17.61 -18.72 30.23
CA SER A 95 -18.41 -18.68 28.99
C SER A 95 -18.69 -20.07 28.39
N ARG A 96 -18.30 -21.14 29.09
CA ARG A 96 -18.32 -22.52 28.56
C ARG A 96 -19.68 -22.96 28.02
N ASP A 97 -20.76 -22.48 28.64
CA ASP A 97 -22.11 -22.92 28.38
C ASP A 97 -22.79 -22.11 27.25
N SER A 98 -22.20 -20.99 26.83
CA SER A 98 -22.74 -20.08 25.81
C SER A 98 -21.86 -19.96 24.56
N LEU A 99 -20.55 -20.19 24.66
CA LEU A 99 -19.61 -19.98 23.57
C LEU A 99 -19.85 -20.94 22.37
N ARG A 100 -20.08 -20.37 21.19
CA ARG A 100 -20.33 -21.07 19.93
C ARG A 100 -19.21 -20.88 18.91
N ARG A 101 -18.54 -19.73 18.89
CA ARG A 101 -17.46 -19.41 17.93
C ARG A 101 -16.26 -18.84 18.64
N LEU A 102 -15.08 -19.40 18.38
CA LEU A 102 -13.81 -18.95 18.94
C LEU A 102 -12.79 -18.79 17.82
N SER A 103 -12.23 -17.60 17.66
CA SER A 103 -11.14 -17.31 16.73
C SER A 103 -9.99 -16.64 17.48
N LEU A 104 -8.81 -17.27 17.48
CA LEU A 104 -7.59 -16.77 18.12
C LEU A 104 -6.50 -16.62 17.06
N ASN A 105 -6.09 -15.41 16.74
CA ASN A 105 -4.96 -15.12 15.87
C ASN A 105 -3.82 -14.51 16.70
N HIS A 106 -2.63 -15.09 16.57
CA HIS A 106 -1.41 -14.74 17.31
C HIS A 106 -1.46 -14.98 18.84
N LEU A 107 -2.43 -15.75 19.35
CA LEU A 107 -2.62 -16.01 20.78
C LEU A 107 -2.58 -17.50 21.12
N ALA A 108 -1.73 -17.91 22.07
CA ALA A 108 -1.67 -19.28 22.59
C ALA A 108 -3.06 -19.86 22.94
N TRP A 109 -3.21 -21.18 22.74
CA TRP A 109 -4.34 -21.89 23.31
C TRP A 109 -4.28 -21.81 24.85
N PRO A 110 -5.35 -21.33 25.51
CA PRO A 110 -5.35 -21.13 26.95
C PRO A 110 -5.30 -22.46 27.72
N MET A 111 -4.39 -22.53 28.69
CA MET A 111 -4.23 -23.70 29.55
C MET A 111 -5.52 -24.01 30.30
N GLY A 112 -5.91 -25.28 30.39
CA GLY A 112 -7.06 -25.73 31.21
C GLY A 112 -8.44 -25.58 30.56
N VAL A 113 -8.56 -24.98 29.38
CA VAL A 113 -9.82 -24.99 28.62
C VAL A 113 -9.95 -26.36 27.95
N SER A 114 -10.63 -27.28 28.64
CA SER A 114 -10.86 -28.65 28.15
C SER A 114 -12.32 -28.93 27.83
N ASN A 115 -13.27 -28.05 28.15
CA ASN A 115 -14.70 -28.33 27.99
C ASN A 115 -15.45 -27.13 27.41
N LEU A 116 -15.82 -27.22 26.13
CA LEU A 116 -16.60 -26.22 25.39
C LEU A 116 -17.75 -26.91 24.63
N PRO A 117 -18.77 -27.42 25.33
CA PRO A 117 -19.77 -28.36 24.78
C PRO A 117 -20.65 -27.77 23.67
N HIS A 118 -20.73 -26.43 23.60
CA HIS A 118 -21.51 -25.69 22.62
C HIS A 118 -20.70 -25.12 21.46
N LEU A 119 -19.38 -25.33 21.44
CA LEU A 119 -18.50 -24.81 20.39
C LEU A 119 -18.86 -25.43 19.03
N THR A 120 -19.14 -24.55 18.07
CA THR A 120 -19.49 -24.90 16.69
C THR A 120 -18.40 -24.50 15.69
N HIS A 121 -17.65 -23.44 15.98
CA HIS A 121 -16.57 -22.96 15.13
C HIS A 121 -15.33 -22.68 15.98
N LEU A 122 -14.20 -23.24 15.59
CA LEU A 122 -12.90 -22.97 16.17
C LEU A 122 -11.93 -22.56 15.06
N SER A 123 -11.28 -21.41 15.20
CA SER A 123 -10.26 -20.91 14.29
C SER A 123 -9.03 -20.50 15.08
N LEU A 124 -7.87 -21.03 14.73
CA LEU A 124 -6.59 -20.69 15.35
C LEU A 124 -5.65 -20.23 14.24
N ASP A 125 -5.01 -19.07 14.36
CA ASP A 125 -4.06 -18.56 13.37
C ASP A 125 -2.74 -18.09 14.05
N ASN A 126 -1.59 -18.38 13.44
CA ASN A 126 -0.24 -17.98 13.83
C ASN A 126 0.14 -18.17 15.32
N LEU A 127 -0.13 -19.33 15.91
CA LEU A 127 0.27 -19.64 17.30
C LEU A 127 1.81 -19.75 17.47
N ALA A 128 2.54 -19.99 16.39
CA ALA A 128 3.90 -20.54 16.46
C ALA A 128 5.04 -19.52 16.69
N GLN A 129 4.84 -18.21 16.48
CA GLN A 129 5.99 -17.29 16.36
C GLN A 129 6.61 -16.81 17.69
N GLY A 130 5.99 -17.05 18.86
CA GLY A 130 6.51 -16.56 20.15
C GLY A 130 6.56 -17.57 21.30
N LEU A 131 6.06 -18.80 21.11
CA LEU A 131 5.68 -19.67 22.22
C LEU A 131 6.41 -21.01 22.21
N LYS A 132 7.70 -20.99 22.56
CA LYS A 132 8.43 -22.22 22.94
C LYS A 132 8.19 -22.64 24.39
N VAL A 133 7.49 -21.84 25.21
CA VAL A 133 7.60 -21.92 26.69
C VAL A 133 6.31 -22.29 27.44
N LEU A 134 5.11 -22.15 26.86
CA LEU A 134 3.89 -22.44 27.63
C LEU A 134 3.41 -23.87 27.41
N GLY A 135 3.56 -24.68 28.47
CA GLY A 135 3.31 -26.13 28.56
C GLY A 135 1.89 -26.62 28.32
N SER A 136 1.15 -26.02 27.38
CA SER A 136 -0.08 -26.61 26.84
C SER A 136 0.29 -27.92 26.15
N THR A 137 -0.04 -29.02 26.81
CA THR A 137 0.13 -30.32 26.21
C THR A 137 -0.90 -30.44 25.10
N PHE A 138 -0.46 -30.95 23.96
CA PHE A 138 -1.33 -31.32 22.85
C PHE A 138 -2.54 -32.17 23.31
N SER A 139 -2.38 -32.95 24.39
CA SER A 139 -3.49 -33.66 25.05
C SER A 139 -4.62 -32.75 25.53
N ILE A 140 -4.33 -31.61 26.17
CA ILE A 140 -5.37 -30.67 26.65
C ILE A 140 -6.17 -30.11 25.47
N PHE A 141 -5.50 -29.84 24.35
CA PHE A 141 -6.17 -29.43 23.14
C PHE A 141 -7.06 -30.55 22.57
N LEU A 142 -6.60 -31.80 22.58
CA LEU A 142 -7.44 -32.95 22.21
C LEU A 142 -8.62 -33.16 23.18
N ASP A 143 -8.45 -32.87 24.48
CA ASP A 143 -9.55 -32.87 25.46
C ASP A 143 -10.61 -31.82 25.08
N ALA A 144 -10.18 -30.60 24.74
CA ALA A 144 -11.08 -29.53 24.30
C ALA A 144 -11.89 -29.92 23.08
N LEU A 145 -11.24 -30.52 22.07
CA LEU A 145 -11.93 -31.01 20.87
C LEU A 145 -12.89 -32.16 21.20
N GLN A 146 -12.47 -33.13 22.02
CA GLN A 146 -13.31 -34.27 22.44
C GLN A 146 -14.57 -33.82 23.17
N ASN A 147 -14.47 -32.77 23.98
CA ASN A 147 -15.58 -32.20 24.72
C ASN A 147 -16.36 -31.14 23.93
N SER A 148 -16.11 -31.00 22.62
CA SER A 148 -16.83 -30.10 21.71
C SER A 148 -17.60 -30.89 20.63
N PRO A 149 -18.59 -31.73 20.99
CA PRO A 149 -19.25 -32.63 20.05
C PRO A 149 -20.08 -31.92 18.97
N LYS A 150 -20.40 -30.63 19.17
CA LYS A 150 -21.13 -29.77 18.23
C LYS A 150 -20.23 -29.04 17.23
N LEU A 151 -18.91 -29.26 17.27
CA LEU A 151 -17.96 -28.58 16.39
C LEU A 151 -18.24 -28.91 14.92
N GLN A 152 -18.53 -27.89 14.12
CA GLN A 152 -18.85 -27.98 12.69
C GLN A 152 -17.68 -27.50 11.81
N PHE A 153 -16.93 -26.52 12.29
CA PHE A 153 -15.81 -25.90 11.59
C PHE A 153 -14.58 -25.86 12.48
N LEU A 154 -13.46 -26.40 12.00
CA LEU A 154 -12.16 -26.34 12.64
C LEU A 154 -11.14 -25.75 11.67
N SER A 155 -10.61 -24.56 11.95
CA SER A 155 -9.53 -23.94 11.20
C SER A 155 -8.27 -23.79 12.05
N MET A 156 -7.12 -24.12 11.49
CA MET A 156 -5.82 -23.98 12.13
C MET A 156 -4.79 -23.53 11.10
N HIS A 157 -4.40 -22.26 11.13
CA HIS A 157 -3.41 -21.69 10.23
C HIS A 157 -2.13 -21.39 11.01
N ASN A 158 -1.01 -22.07 10.76
CA ASN A 158 0.24 -21.86 11.50
C ASN A 158 0.06 -21.97 13.02
N ALA A 159 -0.93 -22.78 13.42
CA ALA A 159 -1.50 -22.79 14.73
C ALA A 159 -1.45 -24.21 15.28
N VAL A 160 -0.40 -24.51 16.03
CA VAL A 160 -0.26 -25.77 16.73
C VAL A 160 0.03 -25.46 18.20
N PRO A 161 -0.73 -26.03 19.16
CA PRO A 161 -0.34 -26.01 20.57
C PRO A 161 0.92 -26.86 20.73
N ILE A 162 2.08 -26.22 20.91
CA ILE A 162 3.37 -26.90 21.02
C ILE A 162 3.81 -26.94 22.50
N SER A 163 4.24 -28.12 22.94
CA SER A 163 5.30 -28.28 23.93
C SER A 163 6.40 -29.14 23.29
N ALA A 164 7.62 -28.64 23.21
CA ALA A 164 8.77 -29.32 22.60
C ALA A 164 9.18 -30.62 23.32
N HIS A 165 8.53 -30.95 24.44
CA HIS A 165 8.84 -32.08 25.32
C HIS A 165 7.67 -33.07 25.49
N ALA A 166 6.61 -32.98 24.68
CA ALA A 166 5.56 -33.98 24.73
C ALA A 166 6.12 -35.35 24.33
N ASN A 167 6.38 -36.22 25.33
CA ASN A 167 6.62 -37.64 25.12
C ASN A 167 5.49 -38.21 24.25
N SER A 168 5.79 -38.46 22.97
CA SER A 168 4.82 -38.94 21.96
C SER A 168 3.98 -40.12 22.45
N ASN A 169 4.58 -40.94 23.31
CA ASN A 169 4.01 -42.19 23.79
C ASN A 169 2.72 -42.04 24.62
N SER A 170 2.43 -40.89 25.25
CA SER A 170 1.21 -40.75 26.08
C SER A 170 -0.05 -40.39 25.29
N VAL A 171 0.10 -39.86 24.07
CA VAL A 171 -1.02 -39.45 23.22
C VAL A 171 -1.25 -40.45 22.07
N ASP A 172 -0.25 -41.28 21.77
CA ASP A 172 -0.34 -42.35 20.79
C ASP A 172 -1.61 -43.21 21.03
N ASN A 173 -2.42 -43.32 19.98
CA ASN A 173 -3.73 -44.02 19.91
C ASN A 173 -4.97 -43.27 20.41
N ARG A 174 -4.87 -42.04 20.93
CA ARG A 174 -6.08 -41.28 21.28
C ARG A 174 -6.84 -40.84 20.03
N ILE A 175 -8.10 -41.24 19.86
CA ILE A 175 -8.95 -40.80 18.75
C ILE A 175 -10.07 -39.92 19.28
N VAL A 176 -10.14 -38.69 18.77
CA VAL A 176 -11.14 -37.67 19.07
C VAL A 176 -12.30 -37.79 18.08
N HIS A 177 -13.51 -37.99 18.59
CA HIS A 177 -14.70 -38.17 17.77
C HIS A 177 -15.45 -36.84 17.62
N LEU A 178 -15.53 -36.30 16.40
CA LEU A 178 -16.22 -35.03 16.13
C LEU A 178 -17.44 -35.27 15.20
N PRO A 179 -18.60 -35.69 15.75
CA PRO A 179 -19.74 -36.17 14.96
C PRO A 179 -20.45 -35.09 14.11
N CYS A 180 -20.24 -33.80 14.42
CA CYS A 180 -20.83 -32.69 13.68
C CYS A 180 -19.87 -31.99 12.72
N LEU A 181 -18.60 -32.45 12.64
CA LEU A 181 -17.57 -31.73 11.90
C LEU A 181 -17.82 -31.82 10.40
N ARG A 182 -18.07 -30.66 9.79
CA ARG A 182 -18.37 -30.52 8.36
C ARG A 182 -17.18 -30.02 7.57
N ARG A 183 -16.32 -29.22 8.19
CA ARG A 183 -15.17 -28.59 7.52
C ARG A 183 -13.97 -28.48 8.43
N ILE A 184 -12.82 -28.90 7.93
CA ILE A 184 -11.52 -28.75 8.54
C ILE A 184 -10.65 -27.92 7.60
N GLU A 185 -9.95 -26.92 8.13
CA GLU A 185 -8.96 -26.13 7.43
C GLU A 185 -7.66 -26.19 8.22
N ILE A 186 -6.57 -26.58 7.59
CA ILE A 186 -5.27 -26.60 8.25
C ILE A 186 -4.28 -25.94 7.30
N SER A 187 -3.66 -24.83 7.69
CA SER A 187 -2.47 -24.32 7.02
C SER A 187 -1.23 -24.39 7.87
N TRP A 188 -0.08 -24.50 7.23
CA TRP A 188 1.21 -24.38 7.90
C TRP A 188 2.22 -23.66 7.01
N ASP A 189 3.11 -22.92 7.66
CA ASP A 189 4.29 -22.34 7.07
C ASP A 189 5.39 -23.42 6.92
N TRP A 190 6.41 -23.12 6.14
CA TRP A 190 7.57 -24.01 5.97
C TRP A 190 8.44 -24.02 7.23
N GLY A 191 8.17 -24.97 8.11
CA GLY A 191 8.98 -25.25 9.29
C GLY A 191 8.58 -26.58 9.93
N PRO A 192 9.27 -27.05 10.98
CA PRO A 192 8.99 -28.34 11.63
C PRO A 192 7.54 -28.52 12.13
N GLU A 193 6.76 -27.44 12.17
CA GLU A 193 5.36 -27.41 12.57
C GLU A 193 4.44 -28.25 11.65
N TYR A 194 4.83 -28.54 10.40
CA TYR A 194 4.01 -29.39 9.50
C TYR A 194 3.77 -30.80 10.08
N ARG A 195 4.73 -31.34 10.85
CA ARG A 195 4.59 -32.68 11.45
C ARG A 195 3.40 -32.75 12.38
N MET A 196 3.01 -31.63 12.98
CA MET A 196 1.97 -31.59 14.00
C MET A 196 0.58 -31.44 13.41
N SER A 197 0.43 -30.75 12.28
CA SER A 197 -0.82 -30.77 11.51
C SER A 197 -1.20 -32.19 11.13
N ALA A 198 -0.22 -32.97 10.71
CA ALA A 198 -0.42 -34.37 10.38
C ALA A 198 -0.65 -35.24 11.63
N LEU A 199 0.01 -34.94 12.75
CA LEU A 199 -0.29 -35.56 14.05
C LEU A 199 -1.74 -35.33 14.46
N LEU A 200 -2.26 -34.10 14.38
CA LEU A 200 -3.66 -33.81 14.69
C LEU A 200 -4.61 -34.65 13.82
N LEU A 201 -4.37 -34.70 12.51
CA LEU A 201 -5.21 -35.50 11.61
C LEU A 201 -5.24 -36.99 12.00
N ARG A 202 -4.18 -37.54 12.60
CA ARG A 202 -4.17 -38.92 13.14
C ARG A 202 -5.06 -39.11 14.36
N HIS A 203 -5.25 -38.05 15.14
CA HIS A 203 -6.09 -38.07 16.34
C HIS A 203 -7.53 -37.67 16.08
N LEU A 204 -7.90 -37.15 14.91
CA LEU A 204 -9.29 -36.82 14.60
C LEU A 204 -9.99 -38.01 13.94
N LYS A 205 -11.23 -38.28 14.31
CA LYS A 205 -12.16 -39.14 13.56
C LYS A 205 -13.26 -38.29 12.98
N VAL A 206 -13.18 -38.09 11.66
CA VAL A 206 -14.06 -37.20 10.91
C VAL A 206 -15.25 -37.98 10.36
N VAL A 207 -16.40 -37.32 10.29
CA VAL A 207 -17.66 -37.87 9.80
C VAL A 207 -17.61 -38.00 8.27
N HIS A 208 -18.34 -38.97 7.73
CA HIS A 208 -18.45 -39.12 6.29
C HIS A 208 -19.05 -37.85 5.66
N GLY A 209 -18.38 -37.32 4.64
CA GLY A 209 -18.82 -36.14 3.91
C GLY A 209 -18.17 -34.81 4.34
N ALA A 210 -17.33 -34.81 5.37
CA ALA A 210 -16.63 -33.59 5.78
C ALA A 210 -15.62 -33.13 4.72
N GLU A 211 -15.48 -31.81 4.57
CA GLU A 211 -14.50 -31.16 3.72
C GLU A 211 -13.19 -30.93 4.51
N VAL A 212 -12.04 -31.24 3.92
CA VAL A 212 -10.73 -31.02 4.54
C VAL A 212 -9.87 -30.15 3.60
N PHE A 213 -9.53 -28.94 4.02
CA PHE A 213 -8.66 -28.04 3.28
C PHE A 213 -7.29 -28.03 3.96
N LEU A 214 -6.23 -28.28 3.19
CA LEU A 214 -4.85 -28.36 3.65
C LEU A 214 -4.04 -27.31 2.88
N TYR A 215 -3.67 -26.20 3.50
CA TYR A 215 -2.92 -25.14 2.83
C TYR A 215 -1.44 -25.18 3.23
N VAL A 216 -0.55 -25.08 2.25
CA VAL A 216 0.88 -24.91 2.47
C VAL A 216 1.20 -23.45 2.16
N LYS A 217 1.54 -22.66 3.19
CA LYS A 217 2.01 -21.28 2.99
C LYS A 217 3.52 -21.31 2.83
N ARG A 218 4.06 -20.80 1.71
CA ARG A 218 5.50 -20.52 1.61
C ARG A 218 5.87 -19.44 2.64
N GLY A 219 6.64 -19.83 3.66
CA GLY A 219 7.04 -18.91 4.73
C GLY A 219 7.98 -17.81 4.22
N LYS A 220 8.02 -16.67 4.92
CA LYS A 220 8.90 -15.52 4.60
C LYS A 220 10.40 -15.86 4.61
N ILE A 221 10.83 -16.84 5.41
CA ILE A 221 12.24 -17.20 5.62
C ILE A 221 12.91 -17.75 4.35
N PHE A 222 12.14 -18.26 3.40
CA PHE A 222 12.65 -18.76 2.11
C PHE A 222 12.57 -17.72 0.98
N MET A 223 12.10 -16.49 1.26
CA MET A 223 11.97 -15.43 0.24
C MET A 223 13.34 -14.91 -0.27
N ASP A 224 14.43 -15.17 0.45
CA ASP A 224 15.78 -14.72 0.10
C ASP A 224 16.63 -15.79 -0.63
N ALA A 225 16.13 -17.03 -0.78
CA ALA A 225 16.84 -18.09 -1.49
C ALA A 225 16.48 -18.08 -3.00
N PRO A 226 17.45 -18.05 -3.92
CA PRO A 226 17.22 -17.80 -5.35
C PRO A 226 16.55 -18.95 -6.13
N GLU A 227 16.36 -20.14 -5.55
CA GLU A 227 15.67 -21.27 -6.18
C GLU A 227 14.72 -21.97 -5.18
N PRO A 228 13.53 -22.46 -5.61
CA PRO A 228 12.71 -23.34 -4.78
C PRO A 228 13.53 -24.60 -4.48
N PRO A 229 13.80 -24.93 -3.21
CA PRO A 229 14.66 -26.06 -2.90
C PRO A 229 14.05 -27.36 -3.45
N ARG A 230 14.91 -28.30 -3.89
CA ARG A 230 14.53 -29.68 -4.25
C ARG A 230 13.65 -30.34 -3.15
N ASP A 231 13.73 -29.83 -1.93
CA ASP A 231 12.98 -30.21 -0.75
C ASP A 231 11.46 -29.95 -0.82
N TYR A 232 10.92 -29.19 -1.79
CA TYR A 232 9.45 -29.01 -1.90
C TYR A 232 8.71 -30.33 -2.12
N LEU A 233 9.26 -31.17 -2.99
CA LEU A 233 8.68 -32.47 -3.33
C LEU A 233 8.84 -33.46 -2.16
N ASP A 234 9.98 -33.42 -1.47
CA ASP A 234 10.22 -34.20 -0.24
C ASP A 234 9.30 -33.74 0.90
N PHE A 235 8.99 -32.46 0.96
CA PHE A 235 8.03 -31.91 1.91
C PHE A 235 6.61 -32.40 1.60
N LEU A 236 6.15 -32.33 0.35
CA LEU A 236 4.85 -32.90 -0.04
C LEU A 236 4.81 -34.40 0.26
N GLU A 237 5.90 -35.12 0.03
CA GLU A 237 6.04 -36.53 0.37
C GLU A 237 5.93 -36.78 1.87
N ARG A 238 6.56 -35.95 2.71
CA ARG A 238 6.41 -36.03 4.16
C ARG A 238 4.99 -35.68 4.60
N VAL A 239 4.36 -34.64 4.06
CA VAL A 239 2.97 -34.30 4.37
C VAL A 239 2.06 -35.49 4.04
N VAL A 240 2.21 -36.06 2.85
CA VAL A 240 1.44 -37.21 2.37
C VAL A 240 1.70 -38.46 3.21
N ALA A 241 2.94 -38.76 3.56
CA ALA A 241 3.31 -39.90 4.41
C ALA A 241 2.73 -39.78 5.84
N HIS A 242 2.36 -38.58 6.26
CA HIS A 242 1.74 -38.34 7.56
C HIS A 242 0.22 -38.12 7.47
N LEU A 243 -0.36 -38.09 6.27
CA LEU A 243 -1.82 -38.12 6.13
C LEU A 243 -2.37 -39.39 6.80
N PRO A 244 -3.58 -39.34 7.36
CA PRO A 244 -4.20 -40.51 7.97
C PRO A 244 -4.34 -41.66 6.98
N SER A 245 -4.51 -42.89 7.51
CA SER A 245 -4.65 -44.10 6.69
C SER A 245 -5.72 -43.96 5.60
N LYS A 246 -5.59 -44.72 4.51
CA LYS A 246 -6.55 -44.80 3.39
C LYS A 246 -8.02 -44.76 3.82
N ASN A 247 -8.39 -45.55 4.83
CA ASN A 247 -9.77 -45.67 5.34
C ASN A 247 -10.32 -44.37 5.94
N TYR A 248 -9.45 -43.44 6.32
CA TYR A 248 -9.82 -42.10 6.79
C TYR A 248 -10.12 -41.17 5.61
N LEU A 249 -9.26 -41.17 4.58
CA LEU A 249 -9.44 -40.34 3.39
C LEU A 249 -10.68 -40.73 2.59
N ASP A 250 -11.09 -42.00 2.62
CA ASP A 250 -12.35 -42.46 2.01
C ASP A 250 -13.61 -41.80 2.61
N ARG A 251 -13.50 -41.11 3.75
CA ARG A 251 -14.61 -40.40 4.41
C ARG A 251 -14.64 -38.91 4.09
N VAL A 252 -13.57 -38.38 3.51
CA VAL A 252 -13.42 -36.95 3.21
C VAL A 252 -14.04 -36.67 1.85
N SER A 253 -14.98 -35.73 1.79
CA SER A 253 -15.65 -35.38 0.53
C SER A 253 -14.75 -34.58 -0.40
N THR A 254 -13.88 -33.74 0.17
CA THR A 254 -13.01 -32.84 -0.57
C THR A 254 -11.67 -32.66 0.15
N VAL A 255 -10.53 -32.81 -0.55
CA VAL A 255 -9.19 -32.46 -0.04
C VAL A 255 -8.56 -31.42 -0.94
N GLN A 256 -8.36 -30.19 -0.46
CA GLN A 256 -7.73 -29.15 -1.25
C GLN A 256 -6.33 -28.82 -0.72
N LEU A 257 -5.30 -29.03 -1.53
CA LEU A 257 -3.93 -28.59 -1.31
C LEU A 257 -3.72 -27.23 -1.99
N CYS A 258 -3.33 -26.21 -1.24
CA CYS A 258 -3.05 -24.88 -1.79
C CYS A 258 -1.59 -24.50 -1.54
N ASP A 259 -0.90 -23.91 -2.53
CA ASP A 259 0.34 -23.15 -2.31
C ASP A 259 -0.04 -21.67 -2.31
N SER A 260 0.23 -20.97 -1.20
CA SER A 260 0.16 -19.49 -1.11
C SER A 260 -1.08 -18.87 -1.82
N PHE A 261 -2.26 -19.38 -1.46
CA PHE A 261 -3.60 -18.97 -1.93
C PHE A 261 -4.02 -19.40 -3.34
N VAL A 262 -3.18 -20.13 -4.05
CA VAL A 262 -3.56 -20.80 -5.30
C VAL A 262 -3.75 -22.28 -5.00
N PRO A 263 -4.91 -22.88 -5.30
CA PRO A 263 -5.06 -24.32 -5.15
C PRO A 263 -4.04 -24.98 -6.08
N ALA A 264 -3.29 -25.93 -5.56
CA ALA A 264 -2.38 -26.78 -6.31
C ALA A 264 -3.11 -28.07 -6.74
N VAL A 265 -3.92 -28.63 -5.83
CA VAL A 265 -4.71 -29.85 -6.05
C VAL A 265 -6.02 -29.75 -5.28
N LEU A 266 -7.14 -30.11 -5.90
CA LEU A 266 -8.46 -30.20 -5.29
C LEU A 266 -9.02 -31.59 -5.54
N LEU A 267 -9.11 -32.43 -4.52
CA LEU A 267 -9.81 -33.70 -4.57
C LEU A 267 -11.26 -33.46 -4.21
N ARG A 268 -12.20 -34.06 -4.95
CA ARG A 268 -13.63 -34.02 -4.64
C ARG A 268 -14.27 -35.35 -5.05
N GLY A 269 -14.65 -36.17 -4.08
CA GLY A 269 -15.19 -37.51 -4.30
C GLY A 269 -14.23 -38.38 -5.13
N GLU A 270 -14.69 -38.85 -6.30
CA GLU A 270 -13.88 -39.62 -7.25
C GLU A 270 -13.06 -38.75 -8.22
N SER A 271 -12.96 -37.44 -8.00
CA SER A 271 -12.25 -36.51 -8.90
C SER A 271 -11.03 -35.89 -8.23
N MET A 272 -9.90 -35.80 -8.94
CA MET A 272 -8.71 -35.04 -8.58
C MET A 272 -8.59 -33.88 -9.55
N CYS A 273 -8.54 -32.64 -9.08
CA CYS A 273 -8.45 -31.44 -9.90
C CYS A 273 -7.09 -30.76 -9.65
N VAL A 274 -6.19 -30.74 -10.62
CA VAL A 274 -4.89 -30.09 -10.48
C VAL A 274 -5.03 -28.65 -10.98
N GLN A 275 -4.80 -27.71 -10.06
CA GLN A 275 -4.89 -26.28 -10.32
C GLN A 275 -3.46 -25.71 -10.31
N SER A 276 -3.06 -25.00 -11.36
CA SER A 276 -1.94 -24.04 -11.32
C SER A 276 -0.58 -24.50 -10.75
N ILE A 277 -0.01 -25.59 -11.26
CA ILE A 277 1.40 -25.93 -11.03
C ILE A 277 2.14 -25.86 -12.36
N ALA A 278 3.44 -25.50 -12.35
CA ALA A 278 4.26 -25.64 -13.55
C ALA A 278 4.20 -27.10 -14.05
N ASN A 279 4.22 -27.31 -15.37
CA ASN A 279 3.90 -28.63 -15.98
C ASN A 279 4.65 -29.81 -15.35
N GLN A 280 5.92 -29.60 -14.97
CA GLN A 280 6.78 -30.62 -14.38
C GLN A 280 6.39 -30.98 -12.93
N ASP A 281 5.88 -30.01 -12.17
CA ASP A 281 5.43 -30.22 -10.79
C ASP A 281 4.06 -30.91 -10.75
N ALA A 282 3.19 -30.65 -11.75
CA ALA A 282 1.88 -31.29 -11.86
C ALA A 282 2.00 -32.82 -12.01
N HIS A 283 2.92 -33.31 -12.85
CA HIS A 283 3.13 -34.75 -12.97
C HIS A 283 3.65 -35.38 -11.68
N ASN A 284 4.70 -34.80 -11.09
CA ASN A 284 5.29 -35.32 -9.85
C ASN A 284 4.24 -35.35 -8.73
N THR A 285 3.37 -34.33 -8.69
CA THR A 285 2.22 -34.28 -7.79
C THR A 285 1.24 -35.42 -8.08
N ILE A 286 0.74 -35.58 -9.32
CA ILE A 286 -0.20 -36.65 -9.68
C ILE A 286 0.36 -38.04 -9.36
N ARG A 287 1.60 -38.33 -9.77
CA ARG A 287 2.26 -39.63 -9.56
C ARG A 287 2.41 -39.98 -8.07
N ARG A 288 2.72 -38.99 -7.24
CA ARG A 288 2.95 -39.18 -5.79
C ARG A 288 1.65 -39.24 -5.00
N PHE A 289 0.61 -38.52 -5.43
CA PHE A 289 -0.69 -38.47 -4.73
C PHE A 289 -1.64 -39.62 -5.12
N ALA A 290 -1.56 -40.12 -6.36
CA ALA A 290 -2.44 -41.17 -6.85
C ALA A 290 -2.48 -42.49 -6.02
N PRO A 291 -1.37 -42.98 -5.42
CA PRO A 291 -1.42 -44.18 -4.57
C PRO A 291 -2.34 -44.04 -3.35
N PHE A 292 -2.52 -42.81 -2.85
CA PHE A 292 -3.34 -42.49 -1.69
C PHE A 292 -4.81 -42.24 -2.05
N MET A 293 -5.16 -42.32 -3.35
CA MET A 293 -6.48 -41.99 -3.89
C MET A 293 -7.02 -43.15 -4.73
N PRO A 294 -7.30 -44.31 -4.11
CA PRO A 294 -7.78 -45.52 -4.80
C PRO A 294 -9.08 -45.30 -5.59
N ASN A 295 -9.90 -44.34 -5.17
CA ASN A 295 -11.24 -44.09 -5.70
C ASN A 295 -11.27 -42.91 -6.67
N ALA A 296 -10.15 -42.22 -6.90
CA ALA A 296 -10.10 -41.13 -7.87
C ALA A 296 -10.14 -41.70 -9.29
N ARG A 297 -11.29 -41.59 -9.95
CA ARG A 297 -11.56 -42.06 -11.31
C ARG A 297 -11.41 -40.97 -12.36
N THR A 298 -11.50 -39.70 -11.94
CA THR A 298 -11.47 -38.52 -12.81
C THR A 298 -10.30 -37.62 -12.45
N LEU A 299 -9.52 -37.20 -13.44
CA LEU A 299 -8.48 -36.17 -13.28
C LEU A 299 -8.87 -34.93 -14.08
N ILE A 300 -9.03 -33.80 -13.39
CA ILE A 300 -9.49 -32.51 -13.92
C ILE A 300 -8.29 -31.55 -13.97
N PHE A 301 -8.09 -30.88 -15.10
CA PHE A 301 -7.10 -29.81 -15.25
C PHE A 301 -7.82 -28.47 -15.36
N ASP A 302 -7.63 -27.61 -14.37
CA ASP A 302 -8.35 -26.33 -14.25
C ASP A 302 -7.57 -25.12 -14.78
N LYS A 303 -6.49 -25.36 -15.54
CA LYS A 303 -5.76 -24.32 -16.26
C LYS A 303 -5.23 -24.90 -17.59
N PRO A 304 -5.02 -24.05 -18.61
CA PRO A 304 -4.40 -24.48 -19.86
C PRO A 304 -2.98 -25.01 -19.59
N ILE A 305 -2.67 -26.21 -20.07
CA ILE A 305 -1.30 -26.75 -20.08
C ILE A 305 -0.53 -26.01 -21.17
N THR A 306 0.43 -25.15 -20.80
CA THR A 306 1.09 -24.26 -21.76
C THR A 306 2.38 -24.85 -22.34
N HIS A 307 2.35 -25.07 -23.66
CA HIS A 307 3.34 -24.77 -24.72
C HIS A 307 4.67 -25.53 -24.92
N ASP A 308 5.14 -26.46 -24.07
CA ASP A 308 6.23 -27.37 -24.49
C ASP A 308 5.77 -28.83 -24.70
N PRO A 309 5.64 -29.32 -25.95
CA PRO A 309 5.31 -30.72 -26.23
C PRO A 309 6.36 -31.72 -25.73
N ARG A 310 7.57 -31.30 -25.35
CA ARG A 310 8.61 -32.16 -24.76
C ARG A 310 8.40 -32.41 -23.26
N GLU A 311 7.61 -31.59 -22.59
CA GLU A 311 7.24 -31.77 -21.17
C GLU A 311 5.97 -32.61 -21.01
N PHE A 312 5.18 -32.76 -22.07
CA PHE A 312 3.94 -33.53 -22.11
C PHE A 312 4.07 -35.05 -21.89
N PRO A 313 5.12 -35.75 -22.38
CA PRO A 313 5.26 -37.19 -22.18
C PRO A 313 5.45 -37.60 -20.72
N VAL A 314 5.74 -36.62 -19.87
CA VAL A 314 5.86 -36.81 -18.44
C VAL A 314 4.46 -36.91 -17.81
N ILE A 315 3.39 -36.33 -18.37
CA ILE A 315 2.04 -36.32 -17.78
C ILE A 315 1.20 -37.54 -18.20
N TYR A 316 1.67 -38.76 -17.96
CA TYR A 316 0.76 -39.91 -17.95
C TYR A 316 0.20 -40.12 -16.54
N PRO A 317 -1.13 -40.00 -16.34
CA PRO A 317 -1.73 -40.39 -15.07
C PRO A 317 -1.49 -41.89 -14.86
N PRO A 318 -1.25 -42.37 -13.63
CA PRO A 318 -1.27 -43.80 -13.37
C PRO A 318 -2.58 -44.40 -13.89
N SER A 319 -2.55 -45.67 -14.34
CA SER A 319 -3.63 -46.41 -15.05
C SER A 319 -5.00 -46.48 -14.36
N ARG A 320 -5.18 -45.75 -13.26
CA ARG A 320 -6.35 -45.73 -12.38
C ARG A 320 -7.35 -44.63 -12.74
N PHE A 321 -6.94 -43.57 -13.44
CA PHE A 321 -7.86 -42.52 -13.86
C PHE A 321 -8.58 -42.92 -15.14
N SER A 322 -9.83 -43.36 -15.01
CA SER A 322 -10.69 -43.73 -16.14
C SER A 322 -11.14 -42.53 -16.99
N THR A 323 -11.14 -41.33 -16.42
CA THR A 323 -11.65 -40.11 -17.04
C THR A 323 -10.65 -38.95 -16.93
N LEU A 324 -10.42 -38.22 -18.01
CA LEU A 324 -9.68 -36.96 -18.03
C LEU A 324 -10.60 -35.80 -18.41
N GLN A 325 -10.56 -34.69 -17.67
CA GLN A 325 -11.38 -33.51 -17.94
C GLN A 325 -10.52 -32.25 -17.99
N PHE A 326 -10.72 -31.40 -19.00
CA PHE A 326 -10.05 -30.10 -19.11
C PHE A 326 -11.08 -28.99 -18.98
N VAL A 327 -10.94 -28.12 -17.97
CA VAL A 327 -11.90 -27.01 -17.72
C VAL A 327 -11.62 -25.82 -18.64
N TYR A 328 -10.36 -25.64 -19.04
CA TYR A 328 -9.93 -24.58 -19.95
C TYR A 328 -9.29 -25.15 -21.21
N TRP A 329 -9.14 -24.30 -22.23
CA TRP A 329 -8.58 -24.70 -23.52
C TRP A 329 -7.11 -25.13 -23.39
N THR A 330 -6.84 -26.41 -23.63
CA THR A 330 -5.49 -26.93 -23.86
C THR A 330 -5.29 -27.08 -25.38
N PRO A 331 -4.14 -26.70 -25.96
CA PRO A 331 -3.94 -26.85 -27.40
C PRO A 331 -4.05 -28.33 -27.80
N PHE A 332 -5.14 -28.65 -28.49
CA PHE A 332 -5.60 -30.01 -28.75
C PHE A 332 -4.57 -30.88 -29.50
N VAL A 333 -3.75 -30.26 -30.35
CA VAL A 333 -2.66 -30.91 -31.10
C VAL A 333 -1.63 -31.56 -30.17
N TYR A 334 -1.25 -30.90 -29.07
CA TYR A 334 -0.26 -31.44 -28.14
C TYR A 334 -0.81 -32.56 -27.26
N LEU A 335 -2.10 -32.48 -26.90
CA LEU A 335 -2.79 -33.54 -26.16
C LEU A 335 -2.85 -34.84 -27.00
N VAL A 336 -3.22 -34.74 -28.27
CA VAL A 336 -3.25 -35.90 -29.19
C VAL A 336 -1.83 -36.45 -29.41
N GLN A 337 -0.84 -35.57 -29.58
CA GLN A 337 0.56 -35.98 -29.76
C GLN A 337 1.12 -36.73 -28.54
N ALA A 338 0.80 -36.30 -27.32
CA ALA A 338 1.21 -36.98 -26.09
C ALA A 338 0.49 -38.32 -25.87
N LEU A 339 -0.78 -38.42 -26.25
CA LEU A 339 -1.57 -39.65 -26.13
C LEU A 339 -1.20 -40.72 -27.17
N THR A 340 -0.51 -40.35 -28.25
CA THR A 340 -0.26 -41.24 -29.41
C THR A 340 1.22 -41.55 -29.68
N GLN A 341 2.17 -40.91 -28.99
CA GLN A 341 3.60 -41.23 -29.16
C GLN A 341 4.02 -42.46 -28.34
N PRO A 342 4.62 -43.50 -28.94
CA PRO A 342 5.23 -44.61 -28.20
C PRO A 342 6.54 -44.14 -27.54
N MET A 343 6.59 -44.16 -26.21
CA MET A 343 7.84 -43.99 -25.45
C MET A 343 8.67 -45.27 -25.58
N ALA A 344 9.94 -45.15 -25.95
CA ALA A 344 10.74 -46.25 -26.46
C ALA A 344 11.09 -47.39 -25.47
N ASN A 345 10.72 -47.37 -24.18
CA ASN A 345 11.23 -48.35 -23.20
C ASN A 345 10.32 -48.75 -22.03
N THR A 346 9.00 -48.56 -22.12
CA THR A 346 8.10 -48.93 -21.01
C THR A 346 6.76 -49.44 -21.51
N VAL A 347 6.44 -50.71 -21.20
CA VAL A 347 5.12 -51.33 -21.41
C VAL A 347 4.17 -50.75 -20.37
N PHE A 348 3.20 -49.93 -20.79
CA PHE A 348 2.21 -49.32 -19.89
C PHE A 348 0.78 -49.78 -20.21
N PRO A 349 -0.16 -49.73 -19.22
CA PRO A 349 -1.53 -50.16 -19.40
C PRO A 349 -2.34 -49.20 -20.29
N SER A 350 -3.51 -49.67 -20.74
CA SER A 350 -4.45 -49.02 -21.65
C SER A 350 -4.77 -47.54 -21.37
N PRO A 351 -5.05 -46.72 -22.41
CA PRO A 351 -5.41 -45.30 -22.28
C PRO A 351 -6.70 -45.07 -21.48
N PRO A 352 -6.94 -43.84 -20.96
CA PRO A 352 -8.19 -43.51 -20.26
C PRO A 352 -9.42 -43.76 -21.15
N ASN A 353 -10.51 -44.23 -20.55
CA ASN A 353 -11.73 -44.59 -21.27
C ASN A 353 -12.48 -43.36 -21.80
N GLU A 354 -12.41 -42.23 -21.10
CA GLU A 354 -13.16 -41.01 -21.45
C GLU A 354 -12.30 -39.73 -21.33
N ILE A 355 -12.44 -38.81 -22.29
CA ILE A 355 -11.77 -37.49 -22.29
C ILE A 355 -12.82 -36.40 -22.57
N TYR A 356 -12.98 -35.47 -21.63
CA TYR A 356 -13.92 -34.34 -21.70
C TYR A 356 -13.19 -33.02 -21.96
N LEU A 357 -13.65 -32.28 -22.98
CA LEU A 357 -13.14 -30.96 -23.38
C LEU A 357 -14.13 -29.85 -23.01
N PRO A 358 -13.69 -28.59 -22.84
CA PRO A 358 -14.56 -27.49 -22.43
C PRO A 358 -15.58 -27.08 -23.52
N PRO A 359 -16.71 -26.42 -23.15
CA PRO A 359 -17.75 -25.99 -24.10
C PRO A 359 -17.27 -24.97 -25.15
N TRP A 360 -17.82 -25.04 -26.37
CA TRP A 360 -17.41 -24.19 -27.51
C TRP A 360 -17.64 -22.68 -27.32
N SER A 361 -18.56 -22.28 -26.44
CA SER A 361 -18.79 -20.86 -26.09
C SER A 361 -17.56 -20.20 -25.47
N LEU A 362 -16.81 -20.92 -24.63
CA LEU A 362 -15.53 -20.47 -24.08
C LEU A 362 -14.42 -20.43 -25.14
N LEU A 363 -14.51 -21.25 -26.20
CA LEU A 363 -13.52 -21.29 -27.28
C LEU A 363 -13.61 -20.10 -28.24
N LYS A 364 -14.81 -19.50 -28.39
CA LYS A 364 -15.05 -18.31 -29.22
C LYS A 364 -14.35 -17.04 -28.68
N GLU A 365 -14.11 -16.97 -27.37
CA GLU A 365 -13.51 -15.80 -26.71
C GLU A 365 -11.99 -15.71 -26.90
N TYR A 366 -11.33 -16.81 -27.33
CA TYR A 366 -9.85 -16.92 -27.39
C TYR A 366 -9.22 -16.94 -28.82
N GLY A 367 -9.99 -16.69 -29.88
CA GLY A 367 -9.46 -16.37 -31.22
C GLY A 367 -9.23 -17.54 -32.19
N HIS A 368 -9.58 -17.31 -33.47
CA HIS A 368 -9.84 -18.31 -34.51
C HIS A 368 -8.62 -18.90 -35.29
N SER A 369 -7.38 -18.76 -34.85
CA SER A 369 -6.25 -18.83 -35.80
C SER A 369 -5.49 -20.16 -35.97
N TYR A 370 -5.91 -21.32 -35.44
CA TYR A 370 -5.03 -22.52 -35.47
C TYR A 370 -5.67 -23.91 -35.70
N PHE A 371 -6.88 -24.02 -36.25
CA PHE A 371 -7.49 -25.35 -36.49
C PHE A 371 -7.58 -25.68 -37.99
N SER A 372 -6.75 -26.62 -38.47
CA SER A 372 -6.91 -27.25 -39.79
C SER A 372 -7.21 -28.74 -39.63
N LEU A 373 -8.31 -29.21 -40.24
CA LEU A 373 -8.66 -30.63 -40.28
C LEU A 373 -7.60 -31.47 -41.01
N THR A 374 -6.79 -30.86 -41.88
CA THR A 374 -5.71 -31.55 -42.59
C THR A 374 -4.59 -32.01 -41.67
N ALA A 375 -4.40 -31.37 -40.51
CA ALA A 375 -3.39 -31.79 -39.55
C ALA A 375 -3.73 -33.12 -38.86
N LEU A 376 -5.01 -33.53 -38.82
CA LEU A 376 -5.43 -34.83 -38.28
C LEU A 376 -5.12 -36.00 -39.21
N ASP A 377 -4.93 -35.75 -40.51
CA ASP A 377 -4.65 -36.79 -41.52
C ASP A 377 -3.18 -37.24 -41.54
N GLU A 378 -2.28 -36.49 -40.90
CA GLU A 378 -0.84 -36.79 -40.82
C GLU A 378 -0.48 -37.75 -39.67
N TYR A 379 -1.46 -38.19 -38.85
CA TYR A 379 -1.21 -39.01 -37.67
C TYR A 379 -1.39 -40.52 -37.91
N ARG A 380 -0.55 -41.32 -37.23
CA ARG A 380 -0.40 -42.76 -37.46
C ARG A 380 -1.55 -43.62 -36.92
N ASP A 381 -2.18 -43.20 -35.83
CA ASP A 381 -3.30 -43.92 -35.21
C ASP A 381 -4.64 -43.44 -35.77
N LYS A 382 -5.14 -44.20 -36.75
CA LYS A 382 -6.35 -43.86 -37.48
C LYS A 382 -7.62 -44.00 -36.65
N GLU A 383 -7.61 -44.79 -35.58
CA GLU A 383 -8.81 -45.10 -34.79
C GLU A 383 -9.16 -43.95 -33.84
N ILE A 384 -8.16 -43.39 -33.16
CA ILE A 384 -8.31 -42.19 -32.34
C ILE A 384 -8.68 -40.99 -33.21
N CYS A 385 -8.00 -40.82 -34.36
CA CYS A 385 -8.31 -39.73 -35.30
C CYS A 385 -9.75 -39.83 -35.82
N ASN A 386 -10.25 -41.03 -36.09
CA ASN A 386 -11.63 -41.25 -36.54
C ASN A 386 -12.67 -41.02 -35.44
N THR A 387 -12.36 -41.38 -34.19
CA THR A 387 -13.22 -41.13 -33.03
C THR A 387 -13.38 -39.63 -32.78
N VAL A 388 -12.26 -38.90 -32.81
CA VAL A 388 -12.23 -37.43 -32.69
C VAL A 388 -12.98 -36.77 -33.85
N ARG A 389 -12.76 -37.24 -35.09
CA ARG A 389 -13.45 -36.74 -36.29
C ARG A 389 -14.96 -36.96 -36.22
N LYS A 390 -15.43 -38.14 -35.81
CA LYS A 390 -16.86 -38.41 -35.58
C LYS A 390 -17.46 -37.48 -34.53
N HIS A 391 -16.74 -37.23 -33.43
CA HIS A 391 -17.22 -36.34 -32.38
C HIS A 391 -17.36 -34.88 -32.85
N LEU A 392 -16.38 -34.37 -33.61
CA LEU A 392 -16.42 -33.01 -34.17
C LEU A 392 -17.51 -32.82 -35.24
N LEU A 393 -17.75 -33.85 -36.07
CA LEU A 393 -18.76 -33.80 -37.13
C LEU A 393 -20.19 -34.00 -36.61
N SER A 394 -20.42 -34.86 -35.62
CA SER A 394 -21.75 -35.18 -35.09
C SER A 394 -22.44 -34.03 -34.34
N LYS A 395 -21.73 -32.95 -34.04
CA LYS A 395 -22.24 -31.80 -33.30
C LYS A 395 -22.30 -30.50 -34.15
N HIS A 396 -22.22 -30.61 -35.48
CA HIS A 396 -22.32 -29.50 -36.45
C HIS A 396 -21.33 -28.33 -36.22
N TYR A 397 -20.07 -28.63 -35.91
CA TYR A 397 -19.06 -27.62 -35.56
C TYR A 397 -18.17 -27.09 -36.71
N VAL A 398 -18.52 -27.28 -37.99
CA VAL A 398 -17.71 -26.81 -39.14
C VAL A 398 -18.49 -25.87 -40.06
N ASN A 399 -17.92 -24.69 -40.34
CA ASN A 399 -18.45 -23.68 -41.25
C ASN A 399 -17.97 -23.96 -42.69
N THR A 400 -18.89 -24.10 -43.65
CA THR A 400 -18.72 -24.59 -45.03
C THR A 400 -18.09 -23.59 -46.02
N HIS A 401 -17.17 -22.71 -45.60
CA HIS A 401 -16.66 -21.62 -46.47
C HIS A 401 -15.21 -21.72 -46.97
N HIS A 402 -14.50 -22.84 -46.78
CA HIS A 402 -13.09 -22.96 -47.20
C HIS A 402 -12.76 -24.08 -48.22
N VAL A 403 -13.73 -24.57 -49.01
CA VAL A 403 -13.50 -25.69 -49.95
C VAL A 403 -13.59 -25.33 -51.45
N VAL A 404 -13.85 -24.08 -51.87
CA VAL A 404 -14.18 -23.80 -53.29
C VAL A 404 -13.07 -23.20 -54.17
N LEU A 405 -11.88 -22.85 -53.65
CA LEU A 405 -10.85 -22.22 -54.50
C LEU A 405 -9.82 -23.23 -55.04
N LEU A 406 -10.16 -23.95 -56.10
CA LEU A 406 -9.22 -24.49 -57.11
C LEU A 406 -9.95 -24.79 -58.44
N ARG A 407 -10.10 -23.80 -59.32
CA ARG A 407 -10.09 -23.98 -60.79
C ARG A 407 -9.80 -22.66 -61.53
N ARG A 408 -9.02 -22.81 -62.62
CA ARG A 408 -8.17 -21.83 -63.33
C ARG A 408 -8.89 -20.74 -64.13
N ALA A 409 -8.09 -19.69 -64.37
CA ALA A 409 -8.24 -18.49 -65.19
C ALA A 409 -8.66 -18.65 -66.66
N GLN A 410 -9.27 -17.60 -67.21
CA GLN A 410 -8.88 -16.98 -68.49
C GLN A 410 -9.37 -15.51 -68.58
N ILE A 411 -8.54 -14.69 -69.26
CA ILE A 411 -8.57 -13.22 -69.39
C ILE A 411 -9.04 -12.85 -70.80
N THR A 412 -9.89 -11.81 -70.99
CA THR A 412 -9.79 -10.67 -71.98
C THR A 412 -11.09 -9.82 -72.03
N PRO A 413 -11.11 -8.55 -72.55
CA PRO A 413 -11.59 -7.38 -71.79
C PRO A 413 -12.62 -6.43 -72.49
N LEU A 414 -12.89 -5.29 -71.80
CA LEU A 414 -13.44 -3.96 -72.24
C LEU A 414 -14.99 -3.76 -72.28
N PRO A 415 -15.52 -2.50 -72.24
CA PRO A 415 -14.86 -1.18 -72.14
C PRO A 415 -15.44 -0.18 -71.12
N HIS A 416 -14.74 0.96 -71.07
CA HIS A 416 -14.93 2.22 -70.35
C HIS A 416 -16.34 2.80 -70.22
N GLY A 417 -16.54 3.47 -69.07
CA GLY A 417 -16.88 4.90 -69.03
C GLY A 417 -18.33 5.23 -68.72
N GLN A 418 -18.59 5.79 -67.53
CA GLN A 418 -19.28 7.07 -67.40
C GLN A 418 -19.24 7.59 -65.96
N SER A 419 -18.76 8.84 -65.87
CA SER A 419 -18.91 9.74 -64.74
C SER A 419 -20.39 10.11 -64.56
N MET A 420 -20.89 10.10 -63.32
CA MET A 420 -22.11 10.81 -62.94
C MET A 420 -21.92 11.40 -61.54
N VAL A 421 -21.76 12.72 -61.54
CA VAL A 421 -22.09 13.63 -60.46
C VAL A 421 -23.54 13.39 -60.03
N GLY A 422 -23.76 13.18 -58.73
CA GLY A 422 -25.08 12.89 -58.15
C GLY A 422 -25.29 13.66 -56.84
N THR A 423 -26.10 14.70 -56.98
CA THR A 423 -26.71 15.60 -55.99
C THR A 423 -27.07 15.01 -54.62
N SER A 424 -26.80 15.81 -53.58
CA SER A 424 -27.34 15.67 -52.23
C SER A 424 -28.87 15.75 -52.23
N THR A 425 -29.54 14.65 -51.88
CA THR A 425 -30.92 14.66 -51.42
C THR A 425 -30.93 14.39 -49.92
N GLY A 426 -31.34 15.41 -49.14
CA GLY A 426 -31.52 15.31 -47.71
C GLY A 426 -32.60 14.28 -47.38
N SER A 427 -32.19 13.17 -46.74
CA SER A 427 -33.11 12.30 -46.04
C SER A 427 -33.34 12.89 -44.65
N GLU A 428 -34.48 13.54 -44.43
CA GLU A 428 -34.93 13.91 -43.09
C GLU A 428 -35.17 12.62 -42.28
N GLU A 429 -34.37 12.40 -41.25
CA GLU A 429 -34.62 11.33 -40.27
C GLU A 429 -35.95 11.62 -39.55
N PRO A 430 -36.84 10.62 -39.37
CA PRO A 430 -38.09 10.81 -38.66
C PRO A 430 -37.85 11.32 -37.23
N SER A 431 -38.66 12.29 -36.81
CA SER A 431 -38.59 12.86 -35.47
C SER A 431 -38.79 11.77 -34.41
N ILE A 432 -38.23 11.94 -33.19
CA ILE A 432 -38.56 11.04 -32.08
C ILE A 432 -40.06 11.08 -31.79
N LEU A 433 -40.72 12.21 -32.04
CA LEU A 433 -42.16 12.30 -31.93
C LEU A 433 -42.84 11.40 -32.97
N ASP A 434 -42.31 11.29 -34.18
CA ASP A 434 -42.85 10.38 -35.21
C ASP A 434 -42.59 8.91 -34.87
N LEU A 435 -41.42 8.58 -34.33
CA LEU A 435 -41.11 7.22 -33.88
C LEU A 435 -41.91 6.81 -32.63
N LEU A 436 -42.14 7.74 -31.69
CA LEU A 436 -43.00 7.51 -30.53
C LEU A 436 -44.47 7.41 -30.94
N ASN A 437 -44.94 8.27 -31.86
CA ASN A 437 -46.29 8.21 -32.42
C ASN A 437 -46.49 6.97 -33.31
N GLN A 438 -45.44 6.41 -33.91
CA GLN A 438 -45.49 5.12 -34.59
C GLN A 438 -45.57 3.94 -33.62
N LEU A 439 -44.91 4.05 -32.46
CA LEU A 439 -44.99 3.06 -31.39
C LEU A 439 -46.34 3.07 -30.68
N ASP A 440 -46.86 4.25 -30.34
CA ASP A 440 -48.22 4.41 -29.79
C ASP A 440 -49.26 3.89 -30.77
N ARG A 441 -49.17 4.25 -32.06
CA ARG A 441 -50.08 3.71 -33.09
C ARG A 441 -50.02 2.19 -33.21
N ARG A 442 -48.87 1.57 -32.98
CA ARG A 442 -48.72 0.10 -33.00
C ARG A 442 -49.21 -0.56 -31.73
N LEU A 443 -49.02 0.06 -30.56
CA LEU A 443 -49.58 -0.38 -29.29
C LEU A 443 -51.10 -0.26 -29.28
N ASP A 444 -51.65 0.82 -29.81
CA ASP A 444 -53.10 1.01 -29.96
C ASP A 444 -53.69 0.02 -30.97
N GLN A 445 -53.01 -0.26 -32.09
CA GLN A 445 -53.43 -1.32 -33.02
C GLN A 445 -53.41 -2.71 -32.39
N ALA A 446 -52.43 -3.01 -31.53
CA ALA A 446 -52.37 -4.27 -30.78
C ALA A 446 -53.42 -4.36 -29.67
N THR A 447 -53.88 -3.21 -29.14
CA THR A 447 -54.91 -3.15 -28.09
C THR A 447 -56.33 -3.16 -28.69
N VAL A 448 -56.51 -2.64 -29.91
CA VAL A 448 -57.80 -2.58 -30.63
C VAL A 448 -58.11 -3.88 -31.38
N LEU A 449 -57.10 -4.68 -31.76
CA LEU A 449 -57.28 -6.05 -32.24
C LEU A 449 -57.38 -7.01 -31.05
N GLY A 450 -58.59 -7.12 -30.48
CA GLY A 450 -58.90 -8.03 -29.39
C GLY A 450 -58.35 -9.45 -29.63
N LEU A 451 -57.40 -9.85 -28.79
CA LEU A 451 -56.82 -11.19 -28.72
C LEU A 451 -57.88 -12.21 -28.29
N LYS A 452 -58.70 -12.65 -29.25
CA LYS A 452 -59.27 -13.99 -29.25
C LYS A 452 -58.17 -14.97 -29.63
N ALA A 453 -58.07 -15.99 -28.79
CA ALA A 453 -57.29 -17.20 -28.94
C ALA A 453 -57.29 -17.75 -30.39
N SER A 454 -56.14 -17.62 -31.06
CA SER A 454 -55.71 -18.56 -32.09
C SER A 454 -54.22 -18.39 -32.35
N GLY A 455 -53.43 -19.38 -31.93
CA GLY A 455 -52.19 -19.76 -32.63
C GLY A 455 -51.02 -18.79 -32.64
N ILE A 456 -50.82 -17.97 -31.62
CA ILE A 456 -49.64 -17.11 -31.53
C ILE A 456 -48.47 -17.92 -30.98
N VAL A 457 -47.80 -18.67 -31.85
CA VAL A 457 -46.34 -18.72 -31.81
C VAL A 457 -45.89 -17.43 -32.51
N GLU A 458 -45.98 -16.32 -31.79
CA GLU A 458 -45.14 -15.15 -32.08
C GLU A 458 -43.72 -15.73 -32.05
N SER A 459 -43.10 -15.78 -33.23
CA SER A 459 -41.75 -16.29 -33.39
C SER A 459 -40.87 -15.59 -32.35
N GLU A 460 -40.05 -16.35 -31.60
CA GLU A 460 -39.04 -15.82 -30.69
C GLU A 460 -38.23 -14.68 -31.35
N GLU A 461 -38.05 -14.77 -32.67
CA GLU A 461 -37.42 -13.76 -33.52
C GLU A 461 -38.18 -12.41 -33.55
N GLU A 462 -39.51 -12.38 -33.62
CA GLU A 462 -40.30 -11.14 -33.59
C GLU A 462 -40.18 -10.44 -32.23
N MET A 463 -40.19 -11.22 -31.15
CA MET A 463 -39.99 -10.71 -29.80
C MET A 463 -38.57 -10.17 -29.61
N GLU A 464 -37.54 -10.88 -30.11
CA GLU A 464 -36.15 -10.40 -30.10
C GLU A 464 -36.00 -9.11 -30.92
N GLN A 465 -36.66 -9.01 -32.08
CA GLN A 465 -36.67 -7.79 -32.90
C GLN A 465 -37.34 -6.61 -32.18
N GLN A 466 -38.47 -6.83 -31.50
CA GLN A 466 -39.15 -5.80 -30.70
C GLN A 466 -38.29 -5.34 -29.51
N ILE A 467 -37.63 -6.26 -28.81
CA ILE A 467 -36.68 -5.95 -27.73
C ILE A 467 -35.50 -5.14 -28.27
N ALA A 468 -34.94 -5.53 -29.42
CA ALA A 468 -33.85 -4.82 -30.06
C ALA A 468 -34.25 -3.39 -30.47
N LEU A 469 -35.46 -3.20 -31.02
CA LEU A 469 -36.00 -1.89 -31.39
C LEU A 469 -36.23 -1.01 -30.16
N SER A 470 -36.84 -1.55 -29.11
CA SER A 470 -37.09 -0.83 -27.85
C SER A 470 -35.77 -0.37 -27.21
N ARG A 471 -34.74 -1.23 -27.22
CA ARG A 471 -33.38 -0.86 -26.77
C ARG A 471 -32.78 0.29 -27.58
N ARG A 472 -32.94 0.29 -28.91
CA ARG A 472 -32.46 1.38 -29.78
C ARG A 472 -33.15 2.70 -29.49
N ILE A 473 -34.45 2.70 -29.21
CA ILE A 473 -35.23 3.91 -28.91
C ILE A 473 -34.86 4.47 -27.55
N LEU A 474 -34.81 3.63 -26.51
CA LEU A 474 -34.36 4.04 -25.18
C LEU A 474 -32.93 4.58 -25.21
N TYR A 475 -32.05 3.97 -26.02
CA TYR A 475 -30.70 4.44 -26.27
C TYR A 475 -30.69 5.85 -26.90
N LYS A 476 -31.45 6.09 -27.97
CA LYS A 476 -31.56 7.42 -28.62
C LYS A 476 -32.16 8.48 -27.67
N ALA A 477 -33.16 8.12 -26.87
CA ALA A 477 -33.77 9.02 -25.90
C ALA A 477 -32.78 9.43 -24.79
N ARG A 478 -32.07 8.45 -24.20
CA ARG A 478 -31.01 8.69 -23.20
C ARG A 478 -29.88 9.54 -23.78
N PHE A 479 -29.48 9.27 -25.02
CA PHE A 479 -28.49 10.07 -25.73
C PHE A 479 -28.90 11.55 -25.82
N ARG A 480 -30.14 11.85 -26.24
CA ARG A 480 -30.64 13.23 -26.33
C ARG A 480 -30.80 13.90 -24.96
N LEU A 481 -31.28 13.18 -23.94
CA LEU A 481 -31.38 13.70 -22.57
C LEU A 481 -30.01 14.05 -22.01
N ASN A 482 -29.02 13.18 -22.21
CA ASN A 482 -27.64 13.45 -21.81
C ASN A 482 -27.08 14.67 -22.56
N ALA A 483 -27.25 14.75 -23.89
CA ALA A 483 -26.81 15.91 -24.67
C ALA A 483 -27.40 17.25 -24.18
N ARG A 484 -28.59 17.24 -23.56
CA ARG A 484 -29.24 18.45 -23.03
C ARG A 484 -28.79 18.85 -21.62
N ARG A 485 -28.08 17.97 -20.88
CA ARG A 485 -27.58 18.29 -19.53
C ARG A 485 -26.66 19.50 -19.58
N PRO A 486 -26.73 20.45 -18.62
CA PRO A 486 -25.92 21.67 -18.65
C PRO A 486 -24.41 21.43 -18.82
N ILE A 487 -23.87 20.39 -18.18
CA ILE A 487 -22.44 20.04 -18.28
C ILE A 487 -22.02 19.61 -19.71
N ASN A 488 -22.93 19.06 -20.51
CA ASN A 488 -22.68 18.66 -21.89
C ASN A 488 -22.81 19.82 -22.89
N ARG A 489 -23.13 21.03 -22.41
CA ARG A 489 -23.09 22.27 -23.19
C ARG A 489 -21.78 23.03 -23.02
N LEU A 490 -20.89 22.55 -22.15
CA LEU A 490 -19.57 23.15 -22.00
C LEU A 490 -18.76 22.99 -23.30
N PRO A 491 -17.97 24.00 -23.69
CA PRO A 491 -17.02 23.87 -24.79
C PRO A 491 -16.08 22.67 -24.62
N PHE A 492 -15.61 22.14 -25.76
CA PHE A 492 -14.70 21.00 -25.81
C PHE A 492 -13.47 21.23 -24.92
N GLU A 493 -12.90 22.42 -24.97
CA GLU A 493 -11.70 22.83 -24.25
C GLU A 493 -11.90 22.78 -22.73
N LEU A 494 -13.08 23.21 -22.25
CA LEU A 494 -13.40 23.16 -20.82
C LEU A 494 -13.58 21.72 -20.33
N LEU A 495 -14.23 20.87 -21.12
CA LEU A 495 -14.36 19.45 -20.79
C LEU A 495 -13.00 18.75 -20.76
N VAL A 496 -12.13 19.01 -21.74
CA VAL A 496 -10.76 18.48 -21.73
C VAL A 496 -9.99 18.98 -20.52
N ALA A 497 -10.07 20.26 -20.18
CA ALA A 497 -9.42 20.80 -18.98
C ALA A 497 -9.93 20.14 -17.69
N ILE A 498 -11.24 19.91 -17.57
CA ILE A 498 -11.84 19.18 -16.44
C ILE A 498 -11.32 17.73 -16.41
N PHE A 499 -11.34 17.02 -17.54
CA PHE A 499 -10.88 15.63 -17.62
C PHE A 499 -9.39 15.51 -17.29
N SER A 500 -8.58 16.46 -17.75
CA SER A 500 -7.16 16.53 -17.38
C SER A 500 -6.99 16.72 -15.88
N ARG A 501 -7.85 17.50 -15.20
CA ARG A 501 -7.79 17.63 -13.73
C ARG A 501 -8.13 16.34 -13.01
N VAL A 502 -9.10 15.56 -13.51
CA VAL A 502 -9.42 14.23 -12.95
C VAL A 502 -8.26 13.26 -13.15
N GLN A 503 -7.62 13.29 -14.33
CA GLN A 503 -6.41 12.51 -14.58
C GLN A 503 -5.21 12.97 -13.72
N ASN A 504 -5.14 14.26 -13.41
CA ASN A 504 -4.04 14.90 -12.69
C ASN A 504 -4.22 14.95 -11.16
N GLN A 505 -5.15 14.19 -10.56
CA GLN A 505 -5.21 13.99 -9.10
C GLN A 505 -4.03 13.12 -8.59
N ASP A 506 -2.91 13.19 -9.30
CA ASP A 506 -1.81 12.26 -9.27
C ASP A 506 -0.77 12.77 -8.26
N PRO A 507 -0.27 11.93 -7.33
CA PRO A 507 0.65 12.33 -6.27
C PRO A 507 2.02 12.84 -6.75
N TRP A 508 2.27 12.83 -8.07
CA TRP A 508 3.51 13.31 -8.71
C TRP A 508 3.52 14.81 -9.00
N ALA A 509 2.49 15.56 -8.57
CA ALA A 509 2.47 17.01 -8.68
C ALA A 509 3.49 17.69 -7.74
N SER A 510 3.89 17.02 -6.66
CA SER A 510 4.96 17.45 -5.76
C SER A 510 6.35 17.13 -6.34
N PHE A 511 7.38 17.89 -5.96
CA PHE A 511 8.77 17.58 -6.26
C PHE A 511 9.60 17.58 -4.96
N PRO A 512 10.37 16.51 -4.66
CA PRO A 512 10.34 15.22 -5.37
C PRO A 512 8.95 14.58 -5.28
N PRO A 513 8.53 13.81 -6.29
CA PRO A 513 7.22 13.18 -6.28
C PRO A 513 7.13 12.19 -5.12
N THR A 514 6.07 12.32 -4.33
CA THR A 514 5.76 11.40 -3.24
C THR A 514 5.03 10.19 -3.79
N ILE A 515 5.58 8.99 -3.62
CA ILE A 515 4.91 7.77 -4.05
C ILE A 515 3.87 7.41 -2.99
N ASP A 516 2.58 7.51 -3.33
CA ASP A 516 1.53 6.87 -2.55
C ASP A 516 1.43 5.39 -2.96
N GLU A 517 1.63 4.49 -2.00
CA GLU A 517 1.51 3.04 -2.20
C GLU A 517 0.08 2.65 -2.62
N ASN A 518 -0.93 3.47 -2.32
CA ASN A 518 -2.35 3.23 -2.65
C ASN A 518 -2.74 3.56 -4.11
N THR A 519 -1.79 3.69 -5.03
CA THR A 519 -2.05 4.03 -6.44
C THR A 519 -2.70 2.92 -7.28
N GLY A 520 -3.49 2.03 -6.67
CA GLY A 520 -4.08 0.84 -7.30
C GLY A 520 -5.02 1.09 -8.49
N ASN A 521 -5.45 2.33 -8.75
CA ASN A 521 -6.37 2.65 -9.85
C ASN A 521 -5.94 3.88 -10.69
N ARG A 522 -4.71 3.83 -11.26
CA ARG A 522 -4.16 4.93 -12.08
C ARG A 522 -4.93 5.21 -13.38
N TYR A 523 -5.76 4.26 -13.82
CA TYR A 523 -6.64 4.41 -14.99
C TYR A 523 -8.11 4.66 -14.62
N SER A 524 -8.40 4.99 -13.36
CA SER A 524 -9.76 5.33 -12.88
C SER A 524 -10.41 6.44 -13.70
N TRP A 525 -9.61 7.39 -14.20
CA TRP A 525 -10.08 8.48 -15.06
C TRP A 525 -10.73 7.97 -16.37
N LEU A 526 -10.44 6.75 -16.83
CA LEU A 526 -11.10 6.16 -18.00
C LEU A 526 -12.61 5.96 -17.79
N ALA A 527 -13.09 5.96 -16.54
CA ALA A 527 -14.53 5.96 -16.25
C ALA A 527 -15.26 7.16 -16.89
N ILE A 528 -14.56 8.29 -17.11
CA ILE A 528 -15.09 9.45 -17.86
C ILE A 528 -15.55 9.05 -19.26
N THR A 529 -14.84 8.12 -19.91
CA THR A 529 -15.19 7.63 -21.25
C THR A 529 -16.48 6.79 -21.27
N ALA A 530 -16.99 6.37 -20.11
CA ALA A 530 -18.21 5.60 -19.95
C ALA A 530 -19.42 6.46 -19.50
N VAL A 531 -19.24 7.74 -19.16
CA VAL A 531 -20.32 8.60 -18.65
C VAL A 531 -21.41 8.84 -19.69
N CYS A 532 -21.03 9.32 -20.87
CA CYS A 532 -21.94 9.47 -22.00
C CYS A 532 -21.16 9.52 -23.32
N HIS A 533 -21.86 9.42 -24.46
CA HIS A 533 -21.23 9.45 -25.78
C HIS A 533 -20.48 10.75 -26.07
N HIS A 534 -21.00 11.90 -25.60
CA HIS A 534 -20.32 13.18 -25.79
C HIS A 534 -18.97 13.19 -25.08
N TRP A 535 -18.94 12.80 -23.80
CA TRP A 535 -17.70 12.71 -23.02
C TRP A 535 -16.73 11.71 -23.61
N ARG A 536 -17.21 10.54 -24.04
CA ARG A 536 -16.39 9.55 -24.74
C ARG A 536 -15.74 10.16 -25.98
N ARG A 537 -16.50 10.85 -26.84
CA ARG A 537 -15.98 11.48 -28.06
C ARG A 537 -14.95 12.57 -27.73
N VAL A 538 -15.23 13.40 -26.73
CA VAL A 538 -14.30 14.45 -26.26
C VAL A 538 -13.00 13.82 -25.75
N SER A 539 -13.10 12.82 -24.86
CA SER A 539 -11.94 12.14 -24.30
C SER A 539 -11.11 11.44 -25.38
N LEU A 540 -11.75 10.76 -26.34
CA LEU A 540 -11.07 10.06 -27.43
C LEU A 540 -10.37 11.02 -28.41
N ALA A 541 -10.93 12.21 -28.63
CA ALA A 541 -10.34 13.22 -29.52
C ALA A 541 -9.19 14.00 -28.88
N ALA A 542 -9.15 14.06 -27.54
CA ALA A 542 -8.14 14.83 -26.81
C ALA A 542 -6.88 13.98 -26.53
N SER A 543 -5.90 14.00 -27.44
CA SER A 543 -4.65 13.23 -27.32
C SER A 543 -3.86 13.50 -26.03
N SER A 544 -3.97 14.70 -25.45
CA SER A 544 -3.34 15.04 -24.18
C SER A 544 -3.78 14.14 -23.01
N LEU A 545 -5.02 13.64 -23.03
CA LEU A 545 -5.54 12.73 -22.00
C LEU A 545 -4.95 11.31 -22.13
N TRP A 546 -4.35 10.96 -23.26
CA TRP A 546 -3.78 9.63 -23.49
C TRP A 546 -2.27 9.60 -23.33
N ALA A 547 -1.65 10.76 -23.11
CA ALA A 547 -0.20 10.92 -23.07
C ALA A 547 0.43 10.56 -21.72
N LYS A 548 -0.37 10.38 -20.66
CA LYS A 548 0.09 9.86 -19.37
C LYS A 548 -0.07 8.35 -19.32
N ILE A 549 1.05 7.64 -19.36
CA ILE A 549 1.07 6.18 -19.49
C ILE A 549 1.66 5.58 -18.21
N TYR A 550 0.84 4.82 -17.48
CA TYR A 550 1.26 4.09 -16.29
C TYR A 550 1.56 2.63 -16.64
N LEU A 551 2.83 2.26 -16.58
CA LEU A 551 3.36 0.92 -16.75
C LEU A 551 3.19 0.17 -15.42
N ALA A 552 2.07 -0.52 -15.24
CA ALA A 552 1.80 -1.34 -14.05
C ALA A 552 1.67 -2.81 -14.46
N PRO A 553 2.49 -3.74 -13.92
CA PRO A 553 2.50 -5.14 -14.35
C PRO A 553 1.22 -5.91 -13.97
N GLY A 554 0.32 -5.34 -13.17
CA GLY A 554 -1.00 -5.91 -12.86
C GLY A 554 -2.08 -5.72 -13.95
N VAL A 555 -1.82 -4.96 -15.01
CA VAL A 555 -2.83 -4.72 -16.06
C VAL A 555 -2.90 -5.92 -17.03
N ARG A 556 -4.02 -6.66 -16.99
CA ARG A 556 -4.31 -7.73 -17.96
C ARG A 556 -4.28 -7.16 -19.38
N ASN A 557 -3.64 -7.87 -20.32
CA ASN A 557 -3.45 -7.43 -21.71
C ASN A 557 -2.75 -6.06 -21.84
N TRP A 558 -1.70 -5.84 -21.05
CA TRP A 558 -0.91 -4.60 -21.10
C TRP A 558 -0.51 -4.18 -22.52
N LYS A 559 -0.05 -5.10 -23.38
CA LYS A 559 0.35 -4.77 -24.76
C LYS A 559 -0.78 -4.10 -25.56
N GLY A 560 -2.02 -4.57 -25.41
CA GLY A 560 -3.18 -3.96 -26.06
C GLY A 560 -3.47 -2.56 -25.51
N THR A 561 -3.43 -2.40 -24.19
CA THR A 561 -3.63 -1.11 -23.52
C THR A 561 -2.53 -0.11 -23.89
N GLU A 562 -1.27 -0.52 -23.89
CA GLU A 562 -0.12 0.29 -24.28
C GLU A 562 -0.26 0.81 -25.71
N ASN A 563 -0.57 -0.09 -26.66
CA ASN A 563 -0.79 0.29 -28.06
C ASN A 563 -1.90 1.33 -28.18
N LEU A 564 -3.01 1.09 -27.48
CA LEU A 564 -4.17 1.99 -27.47
C LEU A 564 -3.82 3.39 -26.93
N LEU A 565 -3.09 3.45 -25.81
CA LEU A 565 -2.66 4.71 -25.21
C LEU A 565 -1.70 5.46 -26.14
N LEU A 566 -0.70 4.76 -26.68
CA LEU A 566 0.32 5.35 -27.57
C LEU A 566 -0.28 5.84 -28.89
N GLU A 567 -1.23 5.11 -29.47
CA GLU A 567 -1.96 5.46 -30.69
C GLU A 567 -2.80 6.71 -30.46
N ARG A 568 -3.56 6.76 -29.36
CA ARG A 568 -4.42 7.92 -29.04
C ARG A 568 -3.65 9.15 -28.60
N ALA A 569 -2.47 8.98 -28.01
CA ALA A 569 -1.57 10.08 -27.69
C ALA A 569 -1.03 10.78 -28.96
N GLN A 570 -1.08 10.14 -30.13
CA GLN A 570 -0.68 10.73 -31.43
C GLN A 570 0.71 11.38 -31.38
N SER A 571 0.88 12.65 -31.72
CA SER A 571 2.17 13.36 -31.64
C SER A 571 2.41 14.06 -30.30
N TYR A 572 1.49 13.91 -29.34
CA TYR A 572 1.55 14.62 -28.06
C TYR A 572 2.73 14.14 -27.19
N PRO A 573 3.40 15.03 -26.44
CA PRO A 573 4.48 14.64 -25.53
C PRO A 573 4.02 13.70 -24.42
N ILE A 574 4.73 12.59 -24.21
CA ILE A 574 4.34 11.50 -23.32
C ILE A 574 5.00 11.63 -21.95
N SER A 575 4.23 11.38 -20.89
CA SER A 575 4.73 11.17 -19.54
C SER A 575 4.63 9.69 -19.19
N LEU A 576 5.77 9.03 -18.99
CA LEU A 576 5.86 7.62 -18.63
C LEU A 576 5.99 7.48 -17.11
N TYR A 577 5.18 6.61 -16.51
CA TYR A 577 5.21 6.31 -15.09
C TYR A 577 5.31 4.81 -14.90
N GLN A 578 6.34 4.33 -14.23
CA GLN A 578 6.45 2.94 -13.80
C GLN A 578 6.69 2.93 -12.30
N HIS A 579 5.87 2.18 -11.59
CA HIS A 579 6.10 1.90 -10.18
C HIS A 579 6.12 0.38 -10.02
N LEU A 580 7.25 -0.13 -9.57
CA LEU A 580 7.46 -1.54 -9.33
C LEU A 580 7.32 -1.79 -7.84
N ARG A 581 6.31 -2.55 -7.45
CA ARG A 581 6.19 -3.08 -6.09
C ARG A 581 7.04 -4.35 -5.95
N PRO A 582 7.33 -4.84 -4.73
CA PRO A 582 8.23 -5.98 -4.57
C PRO A 582 7.69 -7.23 -5.28
N HIS A 583 6.37 -7.45 -5.23
CA HIS A 583 5.72 -8.57 -5.93
C HIS A 583 5.68 -8.41 -7.45
N ASP A 584 5.70 -7.17 -7.95
CA ASP A 584 5.73 -6.88 -9.39
C ASP A 584 7.08 -7.29 -10.00
N ILE A 585 8.16 -7.20 -9.23
CA ILE A 585 9.51 -7.59 -9.65
C ILE A 585 9.62 -9.10 -9.80
N TRP A 586 9.06 -9.86 -8.85
CA TRP A 586 8.96 -11.31 -8.99
C TRP A 586 8.17 -11.71 -10.23
N ALA A 587 7.05 -11.04 -10.52
CA ALA A 587 6.32 -11.27 -11.75
C ALA A 587 7.20 -10.98 -12.99
N ILE A 588 8.01 -9.91 -12.97
CA ILE A 588 8.94 -9.59 -14.07
C ILE A 588 10.08 -10.60 -14.22
N LEU A 589 10.65 -11.07 -13.10
CA LEU A 589 11.73 -12.04 -13.09
C LEU A 589 11.24 -13.41 -13.56
N LEU A 590 10.11 -13.87 -13.05
CA LEU A 590 9.49 -15.17 -13.39
C LEU A 590 8.87 -15.18 -14.79
N HIS A 591 8.27 -14.07 -15.23
CA HIS A 591 7.60 -13.98 -16.52
C HIS A 591 8.42 -13.10 -17.47
N HIS A 592 9.22 -13.75 -18.33
CA HIS A 592 9.97 -13.10 -19.43
C HIS A 592 9.12 -12.12 -20.26
N ARG A 593 7.79 -12.26 -20.28
CA ARG A 593 6.86 -11.35 -20.98
C ARG A 593 6.86 -9.92 -20.44
N HIS A 594 7.14 -9.72 -19.15
CA HIS A 594 7.13 -8.37 -18.56
C HIS A 594 8.47 -7.63 -18.70
N LYS A 595 9.58 -8.35 -18.96
CA LYS A 595 10.91 -7.77 -19.18
C LYS A 595 10.95 -6.78 -20.36
N ASN A 596 10.04 -6.93 -21.32
CA ASN A 596 10.00 -6.11 -22.54
C ASN A 596 8.95 -5.00 -22.55
N LEU A 597 8.26 -4.74 -21.42
CA LEU A 597 7.17 -3.75 -21.42
C LEU A 597 7.70 -2.32 -21.46
N LEU A 598 8.64 -2.00 -20.56
CA LEU A 598 9.27 -0.69 -20.53
C LEU A 598 10.07 -0.44 -21.82
N SER A 599 10.87 -1.41 -22.25
CA SER A 599 11.65 -1.30 -23.50
C SER A 599 10.78 -1.09 -24.72
N GLY A 600 9.70 -1.88 -24.88
CA GLY A 600 8.77 -1.78 -26.00
C GLY A 600 8.02 -0.45 -26.03
N ALA A 601 7.64 0.09 -24.87
CA ALA A 601 7.02 1.41 -24.77
C ALA A 601 8.03 2.50 -25.12
N MET A 602 9.21 2.49 -24.49
CA MET A 602 10.26 3.49 -24.69
C MET A 602 10.74 3.54 -26.13
N GLN A 603 11.00 2.40 -26.77
CA GLN A 603 11.42 2.36 -28.16
C GLN A 603 10.40 3.03 -29.10
N ARG A 604 9.10 2.88 -28.82
CA ARG A 604 8.01 3.44 -29.66
C ARG A 604 7.67 4.89 -29.36
N CYS A 605 8.13 5.42 -28.23
CA CYS A 605 7.83 6.79 -27.85
C CYS A 605 9.04 7.63 -27.45
N ALA A 606 10.28 7.15 -27.59
CA ALA A 606 11.50 7.83 -27.12
C ALA A 606 11.56 9.31 -27.53
N GLY A 607 11.32 9.62 -28.80
CA GLY A 607 11.30 11.01 -29.30
C GLY A 607 10.11 11.87 -28.85
N ARG A 608 9.12 11.28 -28.18
CA ARG A 608 7.96 11.96 -27.59
C ARG A 608 8.02 12.03 -26.05
N VAL A 609 8.88 11.27 -25.39
CA VAL A 609 8.92 11.25 -23.92
C VAL A 609 9.38 12.62 -23.41
N ARG A 610 8.51 13.26 -22.63
CA ARG A 610 8.75 14.53 -21.94
C ARG A 610 9.04 14.34 -20.47
N SER A 611 8.32 13.42 -19.82
CA SER A 611 8.52 13.15 -18.40
C SER A 611 8.65 11.65 -18.18
N MET A 612 9.57 11.24 -17.32
CA MET A 612 9.80 9.84 -17.00
C MET A 612 9.95 9.66 -15.49
N TYR A 613 9.10 8.82 -14.92
CA TYR A 613 9.06 8.49 -13.50
C TYR A 613 9.19 6.98 -13.35
N LEU A 614 10.37 6.50 -12.97
CA LEU A 614 10.62 5.09 -12.74
C LEU A 614 10.93 4.90 -11.26
N THR A 615 10.06 4.20 -10.54
CA THR A 615 10.23 3.96 -9.11
C THR A 615 10.09 2.48 -8.77
N CYS A 616 10.84 2.06 -7.76
CA CYS A 616 10.87 0.71 -7.24
C CYS A 616 10.71 0.82 -5.72
N SER A 617 9.71 0.15 -5.16
CA SER A 617 9.51 0.07 -3.72
C SER A 617 10.77 -0.44 -3.02
N SER A 618 11.06 0.12 -1.85
CA SER A 618 12.29 -0.14 -1.08
C SER A 618 12.50 -1.62 -0.77
N GLY A 619 13.74 -2.10 -0.95
CA GLY A 619 14.20 -3.41 -0.49
C GLY A 619 14.43 -4.43 -1.60
N THR A 620 13.89 -4.21 -2.80
CA THR A 620 14.16 -5.11 -3.93
C THR A 620 15.28 -4.57 -4.80
N VAL A 621 16.31 -5.39 -4.94
CA VAL A 621 17.50 -5.10 -5.72
C VAL A 621 17.23 -5.51 -7.17
N LEU A 622 17.16 -4.54 -8.08
CA LEU A 622 16.97 -4.78 -9.50
C LEU A 622 18.31 -5.15 -10.14
N GLN A 623 18.31 -6.13 -11.05
CA GLN A 623 19.46 -6.37 -11.93
C GLN A 623 19.61 -5.20 -12.90
N ALA A 624 20.69 -4.44 -12.74
CA ALA A 624 20.99 -3.26 -13.55
C ALA A 624 20.98 -3.51 -15.06
N SER A 625 21.53 -4.63 -15.50
CA SER A 625 21.66 -5.00 -16.92
C SER A 625 20.33 -4.99 -17.69
N HIS A 626 19.21 -5.28 -17.02
CA HIS A 626 17.89 -5.30 -17.66
C HIS A 626 17.35 -3.89 -17.93
N TYR A 627 17.66 -2.91 -17.08
CA TYR A 627 17.17 -1.54 -17.24
C TYR A 627 18.10 -0.67 -18.08
N CYS A 628 19.39 -0.99 -18.13
CA CYS A 628 20.38 -0.21 -18.90
C CYS A 628 19.99 -0.06 -20.37
N LYS A 629 19.49 -1.12 -20.99
CA LYS A 629 19.05 -1.10 -22.40
C LYS A 629 17.94 -0.07 -22.67
N ASN A 630 17.11 0.20 -21.67
CA ASN A 630 16.02 1.16 -21.81
C ASN A 630 16.54 2.60 -21.91
N PHE A 631 17.69 2.88 -21.29
CA PHE A 631 18.34 4.20 -21.33
C PHE A 631 19.24 4.40 -22.54
N GLU A 632 19.37 3.41 -23.44
CA GLU A 632 20.14 3.55 -24.69
C GLU A 632 19.42 4.36 -25.77
N HIS A 633 18.14 4.67 -25.56
CA HIS A 633 17.36 5.47 -26.49
C HIS A 633 17.63 6.98 -26.33
N ASP A 634 17.55 7.72 -27.44
CA ASP A 634 17.71 9.17 -27.46
C ASP A 634 16.44 9.88 -26.99
N PHE A 635 16.39 10.24 -25.71
CA PHE A 635 15.30 11.01 -25.12
C PHE A 635 15.51 12.52 -25.32
N LEU A 636 15.47 12.98 -26.58
CA LEU A 636 15.77 14.36 -26.97
C LEU A 636 14.85 15.43 -26.37
N ARG A 637 13.69 15.04 -25.82
CA ARG A 637 12.65 15.95 -25.30
C ARG A 637 12.37 15.78 -23.82
N ILE A 638 13.18 15.02 -23.10
CA ILE A 638 12.92 14.79 -21.68
C ILE A 638 13.19 16.08 -20.88
N GLU A 639 12.14 16.55 -20.21
CA GLU A 639 12.12 17.73 -19.36
C GLU A 639 12.13 17.33 -17.88
N ASP A 640 11.46 16.22 -17.53
CA ASP A 640 11.40 15.71 -16.16
C ASP A 640 11.89 14.27 -16.10
N LEU A 641 12.88 14.02 -15.25
CA LEU A 641 13.39 12.69 -14.98
C LEU A 641 13.39 12.43 -13.48
N HIS A 642 12.65 11.40 -13.06
CA HIS A 642 12.64 10.89 -11.70
C HIS A 642 12.93 9.40 -11.70
N LEU A 643 14.02 9.01 -11.05
CA LEU A 643 14.43 7.62 -10.89
C LEU A 643 14.52 7.34 -9.38
N ASP A 644 13.79 6.35 -8.90
CA ASP A 644 13.91 5.79 -7.56
C ASP A 644 14.11 4.29 -7.66
N LEU A 645 15.36 3.85 -7.88
CA LEU A 645 15.66 2.47 -8.27
C LEU A 645 16.83 1.96 -7.43
N LEU A 646 16.63 0.85 -6.71
CA LEU A 646 17.69 0.16 -5.97
C LEU A 646 18.26 -0.96 -6.86
N PHE A 647 19.58 -0.96 -7.08
CA PHE A 647 20.26 -1.92 -7.96
C PHE A 647 21.30 -2.75 -7.20
N ASP A 648 21.63 -3.94 -7.74
CA ASP A 648 22.70 -4.80 -7.22
C ASP A 648 24.07 -4.24 -7.58
N ASP A 649 24.19 -3.81 -8.83
CA ASP A 649 25.35 -3.15 -9.42
C ASP A 649 24.92 -1.82 -10.04
N HIS A 650 25.42 -0.71 -9.50
CA HIS A 650 25.06 0.62 -9.99
C HIS A 650 25.85 1.08 -11.22
N ALA A 651 27.01 0.48 -11.53
CA ALA A 651 27.91 0.99 -12.57
C ALA A 651 27.31 0.97 -13.99
N PRO A 652 26.59 -0.09 -14.42
CA PRO A 652 25.94 -0.11 -15.73
C PRO A 652 24.85 0.96 -15.86
N VAL A 653 24.04 1.16 -14.81
CA VAL A 653 22.94 2.13 -14.81
C VAL A 653 23.49 3.55 -14.84
N SER A 654 24.54 3.81 -14.05
CA SER A 654 25.24 5.09 -14.07
C SER A 654 25.74 5.43 -15.47
N THR A 655 26.39 4.48 -16.15
CA THR A 655 26.91 4.67 -17.51
C THR A 655 25.78 4.94 -18.53
N ALA A 656 24.69 4.18 -18.45
CA ALA A 656 23.54 4.35 -19.34
C ALA A 656 22.82 5.68 -19.10
N LEU A 657 22.66 6.06 -17.83
CA LEU A 657 22.07 7.33 -17.41
C LEU A 657 22.95 8.51 -17.84
N GLN A 658 24.27 8.39 -17.76
CA GLN A 658 25.21 9.41 -18.25
C GLN A 658 25.02 9.66 -19.74
N ARG A 659 24.88 8.60 -20.54
CA ARG A 659 24.60 8.69 -21.97
C ARG A 659 23.27 9.41 -22.22
N MET A 660 22.23 9.01 -21.52
CA MET A 660 20.90 9.64 -21.63
C MET A 660 20.94 11.12 -21.27
N LEU A 661 21.57 11.49 -20.15
CA LEU A 661 21.69 12.88 -19.70
C LEU A 661 22.53 13.73 -20.65
N ARG A 662 23.54 13.14 -21.30
CA ARG A 662 24.33 13.82 -22.33
C ARG A 662 23.47 14.20 -23.55
N VAL A 663 22.51 13.35 -23.91
CA VAL A 663 21.56 13.60 -25.01
C VAL A 663 20.46 14.58 -24.58
N ALA A 664 19.91 14.41 -23.37
CA ALA A 664 18.85 15.24 -22.78
C ALA A 664 19.30 16.63 -22.30
N ARG A 665 20.57 16.96 -22.47
CA ARG A 665 21.28 18.07 -21.83
C ARG A 665 20.59 19.43 -21.97
N CYS A 666 19.94 19.68 -23.09
CA CYS A 666 19.33 20.98 -23.41
C CYS A 666 17.84 21.08 -23.02
N SER A 667 17.17 19.98 -22.66
CA SER A 667 15.74 19.98 -22.35
C SER A 667 15.44 19.73 -20.87
N LEU A 668 16.35 19.13 -20.11
CA LEU A 668 16.07 18.69 -18.75
C LEU A 668 15.89 19.86 -17.78
N HIS A 669 14.71 19.94 -17.16
CA HIS A 669 14.32 20.94 -16.19
C HIS A 669 14.23 20.40 -14.77
N ARG A 670 13.82 19.15 -14.58
CA ARG A 670 13.70 18.51 -13.27
C ARG A 670 14.41 17.17 -13.26
N LEU A 671 15.34 17.01 -12.32
CA LEU A 671 16.10 15.77 -12.13
C LEU A 671 15.98 15.33 -10.69
N SER A 672 15.46 14.12 -10.48
CA SER A 672 15.38 13.49 -9.16
C SER A 672 15.96 12.09 -9.24
N LEU A 673 17.06 11.85 -8.54
CA LEU A 673 17.67 10.52 -8.43
C LEU A 673 17.59 10.07 -6.98
N SER A 674 16.92 8.95 -6.76
CA SER A 674 16.76 8.26 -5.49
C SER A 674 17.33 6.85 -5.65
N ASN A 675 18.19 6.42 -4.74
CA ASN A 675 18.85 5.12 -4.78
C ASN A 675 19.70 4.83 -6.05
N VAL A 676 19.95 5.84 -6.90
CA VAL A 676 20.76 5.73 -8.11
C VAL A 676 22.03 6.55 -7.95
N LEU A 677 23.19 5.98 -8.31
CA LEU A 677 24.45 6.72 -8.33
C LEU A 677 24.37 7.88 -9.31
N TRP A 678 24.91 9.02 -8.89
CA TRP A 678 24.99 10.19 -9.75
C TRP A 678 25.96 9.92 -10.91
N PRO A 679 25.48 10.00 -12.16
CA PRO A 679 26.20 9.49 -13.33
C PRO A 679 27.17 10.50 -13.96
N LEU A 680 27.32 11.70 -13.38
CA LEU A 680 28.05 12.77 -14.04
C LEU A 680 29.51 12.76 -13.62
N GLY A 681 30.38 12.40 -14.57
CA GLY A 681 31.76 12.91 -14.57
C GLY A 681 31.81 14.41 -14.92
N PRO A 682 33.02 14.98 -15.14
CA PRO A 682 33.29 16.43 -15.16
C PRO A 682 32.65 17.24 -16.31
N THR A 683 31.71 16.68 -17.09
CA THR A 683 31.19 17.28 -18.34
C THR A 683 29.67 17.53 -18.38
N GLY A 684 28.95 17.22 -17.30
CA GLY A 684 27.49 17.32 -17.25
C GLY A 684 26.96 18.74 -17.03
N LEU A 685 27.05 19.65 -18.02
CA LEU A 685 26.35 20.95 -17.92
C LEU A 685 24.84 20.72 -18.12
N LEU A 686 24.01 20.97 -17.11
CA LEU A 686 22.55 20.96 -17.21
C LEU A 686 22.00 22.41 -17.12
N PRO A 687 22.21 23.24 -18.16
CA PRO A 687 22.00 24.70 -18.08
C PRO A 687 20.56 25.12 -17.78
N HIS A 688 19.59 24.26 -18.10
CA HIS A 688 18.17 24.52 -17.93
C HIS A 688 17.57 23.85 -16.70
N LEU A 689 18.41 23.23 -15.84
CA LEU A 689 17.96 22.55 -14.64
C LEU A 689 17.37 23.57 -13.65
N THR A 690 16.12 23.33 -13.26
CA THR A 690 15.37 24.15 -12.32
C THR A 690 15.12 23.43 -11.00
N HIS A 691 15.03 22.10 -11.01
CA HIS A 691 14.81 21.29 -9.81
C HIS A 691 15.80 20.13 -9.81
N LEU A 692 16.55 20.00 -8.71
CA LEU A 692 17.45 18.88 -8.47
C LEU A 692 17.08 18.22 -7.15
N SER A 693 16.94 16.90 -7.13
CA SER A 693 16.75 16.10 -5.92
C SER A 693 17.68 14.89 -5.96
N LEU A 694 18.49 14.70 -4.93
CA LEU A 694 19.38 13.56 -4.77
C LEU A 694 19.11 12.85 -3.47
N LYS A 695 18.81 11.56 -3.53
CA LYS A 695 18.59 10.71 -2.37
C LYS A 695 19.39 9.42 -2.53
N TYR A 696 20.35 9.13 -1.65
CA TYR A 696 21.18 7.94 -1.83
C TYR A 696 20.82 6.80 -0.88
N PRO A 697 21.08 5.55 -1.27
CA PRO A 697 20.90 4.41 -0.38
C PRO A 697 22.00 4.41 0.69
N LYS A 698 21.70 3.81 1.85
CA LYS A 698 22.55 3.90 3.04
C LYS A 698 23.71 2.90 3.08
N HIS A 699 23.69 1.86 2.24
CA HIS A 699 24.51 0.65 2.51
C HIS A 699 25.60 0.29 1.49
N GLN A 700 25.83 1.05 0.41
CA GLN A 700 26.87 0.68 -0.57
C GLN A 700 27.87 1.80 -0.80
N GLU A 701 29.10 1.64 -0.31
CA GLU A 701 30.23 2.50 -0.65
C GLU A 701 30.65 2.22 -2.10
N SER A 702 30.71 3.26 -2.94
CA SER A 702 31.20 3.15 -4.31
C SER A 702 32.30 4.18 -4.53
N GLU A 703 33.42 3.75 -5.12
CA GLU A 703 34.48 4.65 -5.55
C GLU A 703 34.03 5.62 -6.66
N ALA A 704 32.85 5.39 -7.25
CA ALA A 704 32.28 6.19 -8.33
C ALA A 704 31.43 7.39 -7.86
N ASP A 705 31.41 7.70 -6.56
CA ASP A 705 30.71 8.89 -6.05
C ASP A 705 31.38 10.17 -6.58
N PRO A 706 30.61 11.18 -7.05
CA PRO A 706 31.17 12.39 -7.64
C PRO A 706 31.97 13.18 -6.61
N THR A 707 33.05 13.85 -7.06
CA THR A 707 33.79 14.72 -6.15
C THR A 707 32.97 15.93 -5.78
N PHE A 708 33.26 16.47 -4.60
CA PHE A 708 32.62 17.71 -4.16
C PHE A 708 32.81 18.85 -5.17
N GLY A 709 34.00 18.93 -5.81
CA GLY A 709 34.29 19.90 -6.88
C GLY A 709 33.41 19.71 -8.11
N GLU A 710 33.27 18.47 -8.59
CA GLU A 710 32.41 18.14 -9.74
C GLU A 710 30.94 18.50 -9.48
N PHE A 711 30.47 18.27 -8.25
CA PHE A 711 29.12 18.67 -7.86
C PHE A 711 28.94 20.20 -7.88
N LEU A 712 29.92 20.97 -7.38
CA LEU A 712 29.91 22.43 -7.47
C LEU A 712 29.97 22.93 -8.92
N ASP A 713 30.73 22.28 -9.79
CA ASP A 713 30.75 22.56 -11.23
C ASP A 713 29.36 22.41 -11.83
N MET A 714 28.66 21.32 -11.54
CA MET A 714 27.30 21.11 -12.04
C MET A 714 26.33 22.19 -11.54
N LEU A 715 26.38 22.55 -10.25
CA LEU A 715 25.55 23.62 -9.70
C LEU A 715 25.85 24.97 -10.37
N GLN A 716 27.13 25.30 -10.58
CA GLN A 716 27.53 26.55 -11.26
C GLN A 716 27.03 26.60 -12.71
N ASN A 717 26.97 25.44 -13.36
CA ASN A 717 26.45 25.30 -14.70
C ASN A 717 24.92 25.21 -14.76
N SER A 718 24.23 25.31 -13.63
CA SER A 718 22.76 25.27 -13.52
C SER A 718 22.21 26.57 -12.92
N PRO A 719 22.46 27.75 -13.53
CA PRO A 719 22.07 29.05 -12.94
C PRO A 719 20.55 29.25 -12.81
N GLN A 720 19.76 28.38 -13.45
CA GLN A 720 18.30 28.38 -13.41
C GLN A 720 17.72 27.61 -12.21
N LEU A 721 18.55 27.01 -11.37
CA LEU A 721 18.12 26.16 -10.27
C LEU A 721 17.26 26.95 -9.28
N GLN A 722 16.05 26.45 -9.02
CA GLN A 722 15.04 27.00 -8.12
C GLN A 722 14.85 26.14 -6.88
N PHE A 723 15.02 24.82 -7.02
CA PHE A 723 14.86 23.85 -5.94
C PHE A 723 16.06 22.91 -5.93
N LEU A 724 16.69 22.76 -4.77
CA LEU A 724 17.78 21.82 -4.54
C LEU A 724 17.45 20.96 -3.33
N SER A 725 17.30 19.66 -3.49
CA SER A 725 17.07 18.70 -2.41
C SER A 725 18.19 17.65 -2.37
N LEU A 726 18.77 17.44 -1.19
CA LEU A 726 19.90 16.56 -0.95
C LEU A 726 19.64 15.72 0.30
N HIS A 727 19.15 14.50 0.11
CA HIS A 727 18.84 13.56 1.17
C HIS A 727 19.89 12.47 1.26
N ASP A 728 20.74 12.49 2.29
CA ASP A 728 21.87 11.56 2.40
C ASP A 728 22.77 11.60 1.16
N ALA A 729 22.86 12.76 0.49
CA ALA A 729 23.61 12.90 -0.76
C ALA A 729 25.08 12.51 -0.55
N ARG A 730 25.56 11.53 -1.32
CA ARG A 730 26.94 11.07 -1.28
C ARG A 730 27.76 11.90 -2.25
N LEU A 731 28.81 12.52 -1.72
CA LEU A 731 29.83 13.23 -2.44
C LEU A 731 31.16 12.69 -1.90
N THR A 732 32.25 12.64 -2.67
CA THR A 732 33.54 12.20 -2.14
C THR A 732 34.27 13.38 -1.48
N PRO A 733 34.83 13.20 -0.26
CA PRO A 733 35.47 14.28 0.50
C PRO A 733 36.87 14.67 0.01
N VAL A 734 37.39 13.98 -1.01
CA VAL A 734 38.80 14.02 -1.44
C VAL A 734 39.26 15.46 -1.79
N ASP A 735 38.34 16.33 -2.20
CA ASP A 735 38.65 17.69 -2.68
C ASP A 735 38.18 18.84 -1.80
N PHE A 736 37.80 18.59 -0.54
CA PHE A 736 37.31 19.68 0.31
C PHE A 736 38.34 20.78 0.57
N HIS A 737 39.60 20.42 0.73
CA HIS A 737 40.66 21.40 0.98
C HIS A 737 41.12 22.08 -0.31
N THR A 738 40.98 21.42 -1.47
CA THR A 738 41.43 21.92 -2.77
C THR A 738 40.39 22.79 -3.47
N THR A 739 39.10 22.59 -3.19
CA THR A 739 38.00 23.41 -3.75
C THR A 739 38.00 24.87 -3.29
N GLY A 740 38.85 25.23 -2.31
CA GLY A 740 39.14 26.61 -1.94
C GLY A 740 37.92 27.40 -1.46
N SER A 741 38.00 28.74 -1.48
CA SER A 741 36.88 29.63 -1.16
C SER A 741 35.87 29.77 -2.31
N ARG A 742 35.71 28.76 -3.16
CA ARG A 742 34.86 28.81 -4.34
C ARG A 742 33.40 29.01 -3.93
N VAL A 743 32.75 30.04 -4.48
CA VAL A 743 31.32 30.31 -4.24
C VAL A 743 30.54 30.19 -5.54
N VAL A 744 29.57 29.28 -5.57
CA VAL A 744 28.65 29.04 -6.67
C VAL A 744 27.45 29.97 -6.55
N GLN A 745 27.18 30.76 -7.60
CA GLN A 745 26.07 31.69 -7.65
C GLN A 745 24.79 31.01 -8.12
N LEU A 746 23.76 30.95 -7.26
CA LEU A 746 22.45 30.37 -7.59
C LEU A 746 21.34 31.43 -7.45
N PRO A 747 21.27 32.41 -8.36
CA PRO A 747 20.42 33.61 -8.20
C PRO A 747 18.93 33.32 -8.28
N ARG A 748 18.51 32.13 -8.75
CA ARG A 748 17.09 31.74 -8.85
C ARG A 748 16.66 30.75 -7.78
N LEU A 749 17.57 30.35 -6.88
CA LEU A 749 17.29 29.35 -5.87
C LEU A 749 16.27 29.86 -4.86
N ARG A 750 15.13 29.19 -4.78
CA ARG A 750 14.01 29.53 -3.90
C ARG A 750 13.95 28.61 -2.70
N ARG A 751 14.38 27.36 -2.86
CA ARG A 751 14.29 26.35 -1.80
C ARG A 751 15.47 25.40 -1.83
N ILE A 752 16.01 25.14 -0.66
CA ILE A 752 17.04 24.13 -0.39
C ILE A 752 16.47 23.15 0.63
N GLU A 753 16.60 21.87 0.37
CA GLU A 753 16.32 20.80 1.32
C GLU A 753 17.59 19.97 1.49
N ILE A 754 18.03 19.77 2.72
CA ILE A 754 19.17 18.89 2.98
C ILE A 754 18.78 17.96 4.12
N SER A 755 18.75 16.66 3.89
CA SER A 755 18.73 15.69 4.98
C SER A 755 20.03 14.93 5.10
N TRP A 756 20.35 14.54 6.32
CA TRP A 756 21.43 13.62 6.58
C TRP A 756 21.05 12.69 7.73
N THR A 757 21.59 11.50 7.64
CA THR A 757 21.62 10.49 8.69
C THR A 757 22.94 10.57 9.44
N ASP A 758 22.99 10.03 10.66
CA ASP A 758 24.12 10.16 11.58
C ASP A 758 25.38 9.37 11.16
N SER A 759 25.44 8.86 9.92
CA SER A 759 26.68 8.26 9.46
C SER A 759 27.75 9.35 9.33
N PRO A 760 28.94 9.18 9.94
CA PRO A 760 30.01 10.18 9.97
C PRO A 760 30.46 10.61 8.56
N ARG A 761 30.13 9.82 7.53
CA ARG A 761 30.41 10.11 6.13
C ARG A 761 29.42 11.10 5.48
N HIS A 762 28.22 11.31 6.06
CA HIS A 762 27.23 12.27 5.55
C HIS A 762 27.41 13.70 6.07
N ARG A 763 28.53 14.00 6.74
CA ARG A 763 28.85 15.35 7.25
C ARG A 763 29.13 16.39 6.14
N MET A 764 28.89 16.06 4.87
CA MET A 764 29.22 16.88 3.70
C MET A 764 28.20 17.98 3.36
N SER A 765 27.06 18.03 4.06
CA SER A 765 26.12 19.15 3.92
C SER A 765 26.70 20.49 4.38
N ARG A 766 27.70 20.49 5.29
CA ARG A 766 28.25 21.73 5.87
C ARG A 766 29.04 22.55 4.86
N PRO A 767 30.05 21.97 4.17
CA PRO A 767 30.85 22.77 3.27
C PRO A 767 29.97 23.29 2.15
N LEU A 768 29.02 22.47 1.66
CA LEU A 768 28.11 22.87 0.58
C LEU A 768 27.48 24.23 0.81
N LEU A 769 26.81 24.45 1.95
CA LEU A 769 26.16 25.74 2.21
C LEU A 769 27.17 26.91 2.17
N GLY A 770 28.40 26.72 2.66
CA GLY A 770 29.48 27.72 2.58
C GLY A 770 29.93 28.04 1.15
N HIS A 771 29.70 27.14 0.20
CA HIS A 771 30.02 27.32 -1.22
C HIS A 771 28.83 27.82 -2.05
N LEU A 772 27.65 28.08 -1.49
CA LEU A 772 26.50 28.59 -2.25
C LEU A 772 26.24 30.07 -1.94
N SER A 773 26.21 30.91 -2.96
CA SER A 773 25.65 32.27 -2.85
C SER A 773 24.17 32.23 -3.24
N ILE A 774 23.31 32.45 -2.24
CA ILE A 774 21.86 32.31 -2.33
C ILE A 774 21.17 33.64 -1.98
N LYS A 775 19.93 33.82 -2.43
CA LYS A 775 19.15 35.02 -2.11
C LYS A 775 18.65 34.96 -0.67
N LYS A 776 18.45 36.14 -0.05
CA LYS A 776 17.83 36.24 1.28
C LYS A 776 16.41 35.67 1.38
N SER A 777 15.75 35.48 0.23
CA SER A 777 14.41 34.90 0.13
C SER A 777 14.42 33.38 -0.05
N THR A 778 15.59 32.74 -0.02
CA THR A 778 15.72 31.29 -0.20
C THR A 778 15.29 30.58 1.09
N GLU A 779 14.29 29.71 0.98
CA GLU A 779 13.86 28.79 2.04
C GLU A 779 14.88 27.67 2.20
N ILE A 780 15.30 27.36 3.42
CA ILE A 780 16.24 26.26 3.71
C ILE A 780 15.58 25.29 4.68
N LEU A 781 15.42 24.04 4.30
CA LEU A 781 14.88 22.99 5.15
C LEU A 781 16.01 21.99 5.41
N LEU A 782 16.32 21.76 6.68
CA LEU A 782 17.34 20.83 7.09
C LEU A 782 16.66 19.68 7.84
N TYR A 783 16.87 18.44 7.44
CA TYR A 783 16.23 17.30 8.06
C TYR A 783 17.31 16.44 8.70
N ALA A 784 17.21 16.25 10.00
CA ALA A 784 18.12 15.40 10.74
C ALA A 784 17.39 14.06 10.89
N LEU A 785 17.66 13.13 9.96
CA LEU A 785 16.98 11.85 9.93
C LEU A 785 17.72 10.88 10.85
N TRP A 786 17.19 10.70 12.05
CA TRP A 786 17.64 9.62 12.92
C TRP A 786 16.97 8.33 12.48
N GLN A 787 17.75 7.34 12.04
CA GLN A 787 17.20 6.04 11.70
C GLN A 787 17.39 5.12 12.90
N GLN A 788 16.28 4.53 13.33
CA GLN A 788 16.31 3.43 14.28
C GLN A 788 16.91 2.22 13.55
N ASP A 789 18.10 1.79 13.94
CA ASP A 789 18.63 0.51 13.50
C ASP A 789 17.69 -0.57 14.05
N SER A 790 16.81 -1.10 13.19
CA SER A 790 15.84 -2.13 13.56
C SER A 790 16.50 -3.39 14.15
N ASN A 791 17.81 -3.53 13.95
CA ASN A 791 18.60 -4.68 14.38
C ASN A 791 19.30 -4.47 15.73
N ASN A 792 19.23 -3.28 16.34
CA ASN A 792 19.96 -2.97 17.58
C ASN A 792 19.04 -2.39 18.66
N VAL A 793 18.17 -3.24 19.21
CA VAL A 793 17.05 -2.87 20.11
C VAL A 793 17.52 -2.43 21.52
N HIS A 794 18.82 -2.51 21.85
CA HIS A 794 19.31 -2.38 23.24
C HIS A 794 20.18 -1.15 23.59
N SER A 795 20.43 -0.18 22.69
CA SER A 795 21.19 1.03 23.08
C SER A 795 20.28 2.14 23.62
N SER A 796 20.62 2.72 24.78
CA SER A 796 19.87 3.77 25.49
C SER A 796 19.48 4.95 24.58
N TYR A 797 18.18 5.08 24.31
CA TYR A 797 17.59 5.99 23.33
C TYR A 797 17.65 7.49 23.71
N SER A 798 17.87 7.85 24.98
CA SER A 798 17.73 9.23 25.44
C SER A 798 19.03 10.05 25.42
N GLU A 799 20.21 9.42 25.48
CA GLU A 799 21.45 10.17 25.76
C GLU A 799 22.12 10.78 24.51
N ARG A 800 21.95 10.21 23.31
CA ARG A 800 22.71 10.65 22.11
C ARG A 800 21.98 11.65 21.20
N TYR A 801 20.67 11.83 21.39
CA TYR A 801 19.88 12.73 20.53
C TYR A 801 20.22 14.22 20.68
N PRO A 802 20.43 14.75 21.91
CA PRO A 802 20.90 16.12 22.10
C PRO A 802 22.22 16.37 21.40
N ASP A 803 23.17 15.43 21.51
CA ASP A 803 24.48 15.55 20.87
C ASP A 803 24.39 15.54 19.35
N PHE A 804 23.44 14.80 18.77
CA PHE A 804 23.18 14.80 17.34
C PHE A 804 22.62 16.14 16.85
N LEU A 805 21.62 16.72 17.55
CA LEU A 805 21.08 18.03 17.20
C LEU A 805 22.08 19.16 17.47
N VAL A 806 22.79 19.12 18.60
CA VAL A 806 23.87 20.07 18.91
C VAL A 806 24.99 19.94 17.89
N GLY A 807 25.30 18.73 17.42
CA GLY A 807 26.11 18.48 16.24
C GLY A 807 25.54 19.20 15.03
N ALA A 808 24.33 18.86 14.58
CA ALA A 808 23.66 19.50 13.45
C ALA A 808 23.69 21.05 13.49
N ILE A 809 23.48 21.64 14.67
CA ILE A 809 23.55 23.09 14.90
C ILE A 809 25.00 23.59 14.84
N ALA A 810 25.89 22.84 15.48
CA ALA A 810 27.34 22.79 15.35
C ALA A 810 27.82 23.12 13.93
N HIS A 811 27.06 22.60 12.98
CA HIS A 811 27.40 22.35 11.60
C HIS A 811 26.73 23.31 10.62
N LEU A 812 25.89 24.23 11.10
CA LEU A 812 25.38 25.35 10.31
C LEU A 812 26.54 26.30 9.90
N PRO A 813 26.47 26.89 8.70
CA PRO A 813 27.48 27.84 8.20
C PRO A 813 27.57 29.09 9.09
N SER A 814 28.63 29.88 8.87
CA SER A 814 28.93 31.08 9.65
C SER A 814 27.77 32.09 9.67
N LYS A 815 27.77 32.96 10.70
CA LYS A 815 26.73 33.97 10.98
C LYS A 815 26.18 34.71 9.75
N PRO A 816 26.98 35.20 8.76
CA PRO A 816 26.46 35.91 7.60
C PRO A 816 25.48 35.09 6.74
N TYR A 817 25.65 33.77 6.73
CA TYR A 817 24.80 32.87 5.96
C TYR A 817 23.41 32.74 6.61
N LEU A 818 23.37 32.61 7.94
CA LEU A 818 22.13 32.52 8.70
C LEU A 818 21.28 33.78 8.58
N GLU A 819 21.88 34.95 8.34
CA GLU A 819 21.15 36.19 8.06
C GLU A 819 20.40 36.17 6.72
N CYS A 820 20.76 35.27 5.80
CA CYS A 820 20.12 35.11 4.50
C CYS A 820 19.01 34.04 4.50
N VAL A 821 18.77 33.36 5.63
CA VAL A 821 17.80 32.27 5.71
C VAL A 821 16.44 32.81 6.15
N SER A 822 15.46 32.85 5.23
CA SER A 822 14.11 33.32 5.56
C SER A 822 13.32 32.31 6.37
N THR A 823 13.62 31.02 6.21
CA THR A 823 12.97 29.93 6.94
C THR A 823 13.96 28.79 7.10
N LEU A 824 14.21 28.33 8.33
CA LEU A 824 15.00 27.14 8.65
C LEU A 824 14.14 26.14 9.42
N GLN A 825 13.73 25.04 8.77
CA GLN A 825 13.01 23.97 9.45
C GLN A 825 13.96 22.81 9.75
N LEU A 826 14.09 22.42 11.02
CA LEU A 826 14.66 21.15 11.46
C LEU A 826 13.54 20.14 11.72
N ARG A 827 13.58 18.99 11.05
CA ARG A 827 12.62 17.90 11.25
C ARG A 827 13.28 16.62 11.72
N ARG A 828 12.55 15.84 12.53
CA ARG A 828 12.85 14.45 12.92
C ARG A 828 11.89 13.51 12.20
N SER A 829 12.43 12.68 11.31
CA SER A 829 11.79 11.62 10.50
C SER A 829 10.49 12.03 9.78
N ASP A 830 9.44 12.50 10.46
CA ASP A 830 8.19 13.01 9.88
C ASP A 830 7.57 14.20 10.65
N ASN A 831 8.14 14.61 11.80
CA ASN A 831 7.66 15.72 12.63
C ASN A 831 8.64 16.91 12.62
N PRO A 832 8.16 18.16 12.52
CA PRO A 832 9.01 19.33 12.75
C PRO A 832 9.50 19.32 14.19
N ALA A 833 10.80 19.46 14.39
CA ALA A 833 11.38 19.70 15.71
C ALA A 833 11.50 21.21 15.95
N ILE A 834 11.92 21.96 14.93
CA ILE A 834 12.16 23.41 15.01
C ILE A 834 11.82 24.04 13.65
N LEU A 835 11.10 25.16 13.63
CA LEU A 835 10.80 25.98 12.46
C LEU A 835 11.18 27.42 12.74
N LEU A 836 12.33 27.85 12.25
CA LEU A 836 12.70 29.25 12.19
C LEU A 836 12.03 29.90 10.98
N ARG A 837 11.37 31.04 11.17
CA ARG A 837 10.76 31.83 10.11
C ARG A 837 10.95 33.32 10.40
N GLY A 838 11.76 34.00 9.58
CA GLY A 838 12.13 35.39 9.79
C GLY A 838 12.89 35.58 11.10
N ARG A 839 12.31 36.35 12.04
CA ARG A 839 12.87 36.58 13.38
C ARG A 839 12.29 35.64 14.44
N SER A 840 11.44 34.69 14.05
CA SER A 840 10.77 33.78 14.97
C SER A 840 11.39 32.38 14.89
N MET A 841 11.70 31.77 16.01
CA MET A 841 12.08 30.36 16.16
C MET A 841 10.88 29.62 16.74
N CYS A 842 10.20 28.79 15.96
CA CYS A 842 9.15 27.91 16.46
C CYS A 842 9.74 26.56 16.84
N ILE A 843 9.33 25.98 17.95
CA ILE A 843 9.70 24.63 18.39
C ILE A 843 8.39 23.85 18.48
N GLU A 844 8.21 22.89 17.59
CA GLU A 844 7.05 21.99 17.60
C GLU A 844 7.40 20.80 18.49
N SER A 845 6.83 20.75 19.70
CA SER A 845 7.24 19.74 20.70
C SER A 845 6.30 18.54 20.75
N ARG A 846 6.88 17.35 20.56
CA ARG A 846 6.56 16.12 21.33
C ARG A 846 7.85 15.58 21.99
N SER A 847 8.83 16.46 22.25
CA SER A 847 10.18 16.11 22.67
C SER A 847 10.40 16.45 24.14
N TYR A 848 11.23 15.66 24.82
CA TYR A 848 11.52 15.81 26.25
C TYR A 848 12.20 17.17 26.54
N ALA A 849 11.84 17.81 27.66
CA ALA A 849 12.34 19.15 28.05
C ALA A 849 13.88 19.35 28.06
N PRO A 850 14.73 18.37 28.46
CA PRO A 850 16.19 18.51 28.40
C PRO A 850 16.72 18.78 26.99
N ASP A 851 16.10 18.18 25.97
CA ASP A 851 16.52 18.32 24.57
C ASP A 851 16.30 19.75 24.08
N VAL A 852 15.16 20.35 24.45
CA VAL A 852 14.80 21.73 24.09
C VAL A 852 15.79 22.74 24.67
N ARG A 853 16.29 22.51 25.89
CA ARG A 853 17.32 23.38 26.50
C ARG A 853 18.62 23.37 25.71
N GLN A 854 19.12 22.18 25.38
CA GLN A 854 20.37 22.02 24.61
C GLN A 854 20.23 22.61 23.21
N ILE A 855 19.08 22.43 22.58
CA ILE A 855 18.73 23.06 21.30
C ILE A 855 18.83 24.59 21.40
N ILE A 856 18.15 25.21 22.38
CA ILE A 856 18.13 26.67 22.54
C ILE A 856 19.53 27.22 22.84
N LEU A 857 20.30 26.54 23.71
CA LEU A 857 21.67 26.91 24.04
C LEU A 857 22.61 26.82 22.83
N GLY A 858 22.46 25.79 21.99
CA GLY A 858 23.23 25.65 20.75
C GLY A 858 22.90 26.72 19.70
N PHE A 859 21.63 27.10 19.59
CA PHE A 859 21.16 28.05 18.57
C PHE A 859 21.34 29.53 18.92
N SER A 860 21.11 29.90 20.19
CA SER A 860 21.07 31.29 20.64
C SER A 860 22.28 32.13 20.20
N PRO A 861 23.55 31.66 20.34
CA PRO A 861 24.71 32.45 19.94
C PRO A 861 24.84 32.66 18.43
N ARG A 862 24.23 31.77 17.64
CA ARG A 862 24.38 31.73 16.17
C ARG A 862 23.28 32.48 15.43
N MET A 863 22.18 32.81 16.12
CA MET A 863 21.02 33.49 15.51
C MET A 863 20.67 34.80 16.22
N PRO A 864 21.53 35.83 16.17
CA PRO A 864 21.29 37.09 16.85
C PRO A 864 20.07 37.86 16.32
N ASN A 865 19.55 37.48 15.15
CA ASN A 865 18.37 38.10 14.56
C ASN A 865 17.06 37.42 14.97
N ALA A 866 17.11 36.26 15.62
CA ALA A 866 15.91 35.62 16.14
C ALA A 866 15.48 36.34 17.41
N SER A 867 14.45 37.19 17.30
CA SER A 867 13.92 37.98 18.39
C SER A 867 12.73 37.32 19.09
N THR A 868 12.13 36.29 18.48
CA THR A 868 10.92 35.64 18.98
C THR A 868 11.12 34.14 19.08
N LEU A 869 10.78 33.53 20.20
CA LEU A 869 10.74 32.07 20.40
C LEU A 869 9.28 31.66 20.51
N VAL A 870 8.83 30.70 19.72
CA VAL A 870 7.46 30.22 19.62
C VAL A 870 7.44 28.74 19.99
N PHE A 871 6.51 28.30 20.82
CA PHE A 871 6.32 26.90 21.17
C PHE A 871 4.95 26.43 20.68
N ASP A 872 4.90 25.39 19.85
CA ASP A 872 3.61 24.86 19.36
C ASP A 872 2.92 23.96 20.39
N GLN A 873 3.65 23.35 21.32
CA GLN A 873 3.06 22.55 22.40
C GLN A 873 3.63 22.93 23.77
N PRO A 874 2.89 22.73 24.87
CA PRO A 874 3.41 22.88 26.23
C PRO A 874 4.58 21.91 26.44
N ILE A 875 5.75 22.43 26.83
CA ILE A 875 6.95 21.64 27.20
C ILE A 875 7.01 21.40 28.72
N LEU A 876 6.12 22.04 29.47
CA LEU A 876 6.15 22.06 30.93
C LEU A 876 5.26 20.95 31.49
N GLU A 877 5.75 19.72 31.50
CA GLU A 877 5.14 18.63 32.27
C GLU A 877 5.65 18.65 33.73
N HIS A 878 6.88 19.10 33.97
CA HIS A 878 7.48 19.18 35.31
C HIS A 878 7.99 20.60 35.65
N PRO A 879 7.84 21.08 36.91
CA PRO A 879 8.38 22.38 37.37
C PRO A 879 9.91 22.58 37.19
N ASN A 880 10.65 21.50 36.93
CA ASN A 880 12.11 21.54 36.72
C ASN A 880 12.49 21.85 35.26
N ASP A 881 11.53 21.73 34.33
CA ASP A 881 11.71 21.99 32.89
C ASP A 881 11.84 23.49 32.60
N ILE A 882 11.50 24.33 33.57
CA ILE A 882 11.64 25.80 33.51
C ILE A 882 13.11 26.22 33.40
N SER A 883 14.04 25.30 33.68
CA SER A 883 15.47 25.54 33.49
C SER A 883 15.89 25.85 32.05
N ILE A 884 15.03 25.55 31.08
CA ILE A 884 15.17 25.96 29.67
C ILE A 884 15.26 27.49 29.54
N PHE A 885 14.58 28.26 30.40
CA PHE A 885 14.53 29.73 30.34
C PHE A 885 15.69 30.43 31.06
N TYR A 886 16.53 29.70 31.80
CA TYR A 886 17.72 30.27 32.45
C TYR A 886 18.96 30.33 31.53
N ALA A 887 18.82 29.92 30.26
CA ALA A 887 19.86 30.08 29.25
C ALA A 887 20.04 31.56 28.86
N PRO A 888 21.27 32.07 28.68
CA PRO A 888 21.49 33.41 28.13
C PRO A 888 20.98 33.45 26.69
N CYS A 889 19.76 33.95 26.51
CA CYS A 889 19.10 34.00 25.22
C CYS A 889 18.65 35.43 24.90
N HIS A 890 18.97 35.89 23.69
CA HIS A 890 18.68 37.25 23.22
C HIS A 890 17.25 37.41 22.67
N PHE A 891 16.36 36.45 22.91
CA PHE A 891 14.97 36.52 22.44
C PHE A 891 14.24 37.64 23.19
N LYS A 892 13.68 38.59 22.45
CA LYS A 892 12.87 39.68 22.99
C LYS A 892 11.46 39.23 23.35
N THR A 893 10.96 38.20 22.66
CA THR A 893 9.58 37.72 22.76
C THR A 893 9.54 36.20 22.89
N ILE A 894 8.68 35.69 23.78
CA ILE A 894 8.34 34.25 23.85
C ILE A 894 6.83 34.09 23.62
N GLN A 895 6.41 33.16 22.78
CA GLN A 895 5.03 32.90 22.39
C GLN A 895 4.70 31.42 22.52
N PHE A 896 3.49 31.09 22.97
CA PHE A 896 2.97 29.72 23.00
C PHE A 896 1.73 29.65 22.11
N LEU A 897 1.66 28.70 21.16
CA LEU A 897 0.54 28.58 20.20
C LEU A 897 -0.62 27.72 20.73
N ARG A 898 -0.38 26.89 21.74
CA ARG A 898 -1.40 26.04 22.40
C ARG A 898 -1.46 26.30 23.89
N GLN A 899 -2.54 25.83 24.54
CA GLN A 899 -2.76 25.99 25.98
C GLN A 899 -1.61 25.38 26.79
N VAL A 900 -1.15 26.13 27.81
CA VAL A 900 -0.12 25.72 28.78
C VAL A 900 -0.68 25.97 30.18
N ASP A 901 -0.47 25.05 31.12
CA ASP A 901 -0.72 25.34 32.54
C ASP A 901 0.35 26.35 33.01
N PHE A 902 -0.09 27.59 33.25
CA PHE A 902 0.78 28.72 33.57
C PHE A 902 1.20 28.77 35.04
N LEU A 903 0.56 28.00 35.93
CA LEU A 903 0.83 28.09 37.36
C LEU A 903 2.28 27.68 37.72
N PRO A 904 2.85 26.59 37.18
CA PRO A 904 4.26 26.25 37.40
C PRO A 904 5.22 27.30 36.84
N LEU A 905 4.93 27.86 35.66
CA LEU A 905 5.77 28.87 35.00
C LEU A 905 5.81 30.17 35.80
N CYS A 906 4.65 30.69 36.21
CA CYS A 906 4.55 31.90 37.03
C CYS A 906 5.23 31.71 38.39
N LYS A 907 5.03 30.56 39.05
CA LYS A 907 5.68 30.26 40.35
C LYS A 907 7.20 30.28 40.23
N ALA A 908 7.77 29.73 39.16
CA ALA A 908 9.22 29.68 39.00
C ALA A 908 9.85 31.00 38.50
N LEU A 909 9.13 31.79 37.70
CA LEU A 909 9.57 33.13 37.30
C LEU A 909 9.53 34.12 38.48
N LEU A 910 8.64 33.89 39.44
CA LEU A 910 8.47 34.72 40.64
C LEU A 910 9.21 34.18 41.88
N ASP A 911 9.86 33.01 41.80
CA ASP A 911 10.60 32.38 42.91
C ASP A 911 11.89 33.18 43.23
N PRO A 912 11.96 33.89 44.37
CA PRO A 912 13.12 34.72 44.73
C PRO A 912 14.38 33.89 44.99
N GLN A 913 14.25 32.61 45.39
CA GLN A 913 15.39 31.75 45.73
C GLN A 913 16.10 31.17 44.50
N LYS A 914 15.47 31.23 43.32
CA LYS A 914 16.05 30.78 42.04
C LYS A 914 16.57 31.92 41.15
N GLN A 915 16.62 33.16 41.67
CA GLN A 915 17.22 34.29 40.97
C GLN A 915 18.75 34.18 40.87
N VAL A 916 19.22 33.31 39.99
CA VAL A 916 20.55 33.49 39.37
C VAL A 916 20.45 34.72 38.47
N VAL A 917 21.42 35.62 38.59
CA VAL A 917 21.50 36.92 37.92
C VAL A 917 21.20 36.80 36.42
N PHE A 918 20.00 37.22 36.00
CA PHE A 918 19.65 37.36 34.59
C PHE A 918 20.44 38.53 33.97
N PRO A 919 21.22 38.34 32.89
CA PRO A 919 21.86 39.45 32.21
C PRO A 919 20.84 40.38 31.53
N THR A 920 19.71 39.86 31.04
CA THR A 920 18.51 40.62 30.60
C THR A 920 17.32 39.66 30.42
N PRO A 921 16.17 39.82 31.10
CA PRO A 921 14.96 39.02 30.82
C PRO A 921 14.33 39.40 29.47
N PRO A 922 13.53 38.52 28.84
CA PRO A 922 12.76 38.87 27.64
C PRO A 922 11.82 40.05 27.96
N ASN A 923 11.71 40.99 27.02
CA ASN A 923 10.92 42.21 27.21
C ASN A 923 9.41 41.93 27.17
N GLU A 924 8.98 40.90 26.42
CA GLU A 924 7.56 40.56 26.22
C GLU A 924 7.30 39.05 26.23
N VAL A 925 6.22 38.61 26.87
CA VAL A 925 5.66 37.25 26.72
C VAL A 925 4.24 37.36 26.19
N CYS A 926 3.95 36.70 25.07
CA CYS A 926 2.67 36.77 24.37
C CYS A 926 1.83 35.49 24.54
N ILE A 927 0.55 35.63 24.91
CA ILE A 927 -0.35 34.50 25.22
C ILE A 927 -1.68 34.64 24.45
N ASP A 928 -2.28 33.51 24.07
CA ASP A 928 -3.66 33.44 23.56
C ASP A 928 -4.71 33.83 24.63
N ALA A 929 -5.68 34.65 24.24
CA ALA A 929 -6.66 35.26 25.14
C ALA A 929 -7.56 34.27 25.89
N ASN A 930 -7.86 33.10 25.32
CA ASN A 930 -8.73 32.12 25.99
C ASN A 930 -8.05 31.51 27.23
N THR A 931 -6.72 31.45 27.21
CA THR A 931 -5.92 30.86 28.30
C THR A 931 -5.79 31.83 29.49
N ALA A 932 -5.66 33.13 29.23
CA ALA A 932 -5.59 34.14 30.28
C ALA A 932 -6.92 34.26 31.04
N LEU A 933 -8.06 34.13 30.34
CA LEU A 933 -9.39 34.24 30.92
C LEU A 933 -9.71 33.07 31.88
N ASP A 934 -9.30 31.85 31.52
CA ASP A 934 -9.54 30.63 32.32
C ASP A 934 -8.65 30.58 33.59
N ALA A 935 -7.43 31.12 33.52
CA ALA A 935 -6.56 31.28 34.69
C ALA A 935 -7.06 32.36 35.67
N CYS A 936 -7.58 33.48 35.15
CA CYS A 936 -8.14 34.56 35.97
C CYS A 936 -9.46 34.17 36.65
N THR A 937 -10.32 33.40 35.98
CA THR A 937 -11.63 32.99 36.53
C THR A 937 -11.51 31.92 37.62
N ARG A 938 -10.47 31.08 37.60
CA ARG A 938 -10.31 30.01 38.61
C ARG A 938 -9.74 30.49 39.96
N TYR A 939 -9.11 31.67 40.04
CA TYR A 939 -8.31 32.03 41.23
C TYR A 939 -8.43 33.46 41.76
N ALA A 940 -9.37 34.28 41.26
CA ALA A 940 -9.69 35.57 41.88
C ALA A 940 -11.05 35.56 42.61
N PRO A 941 -11.14 35.09 43.87
CA PRO A 941 -12.22 35.53 44.74
C PRO A 941 -11.81 36.65 45.70
N ASN A 942 -10.52 36.85 46.06
CA ASN A 942 -10.19 37.68 47.22
C ASN A 942 -8.89 38.52 47.09
N THR A 943 -8.90 39.58 46.28
CA THR A 943 -7.90 40.66 46.43
C THR A 943 -8.54 42.01 46.09
N PRO A 944 -8.52 43.00 47.01
CA PRO A 944 -9.21 44.27 46.77
C PRO A 944 -8.41 45.16 45.82
N ILE A 945 -9.07 45.60 44.75
CA ILE A 945 -8.55 46.60 43.80
C ILE A 945 -8.68 47.98 44.45
N ILE A 946 -7.55 48.59 44.81
CA ILE A 946 -7.51 50.00 45.27
C ILE A 946 -7.58 50.90 44.03
N SER A 947 -8.69 51.60 43.84
CA SER A 947 -8.81 52.66 42.83
C SER A 947 -8.36 54.00 43.41
N SER A 948 -7.31 54.61 42.84
CA SER A 948 -6.99 56.03 43.12
C SER A 948 -7.43 56.90 41.94
N LYS A 949 -8.44 57.75 42.17
CA LYS A 949 -8.79 58.88 41.29
C LYS A 949 -8.16 60.14 41.87
N LYS A 950 -7.22 60.77 41.17
CA LYS A 950 -6.77 62.14 41.43
C LYS A 950 -7.60 63.12 40.59
N ARG A 951 -8.18 64.13 41.24
CA ARG A 951 -8.74 65.36 40.64
C ARG A 951 -7.82 66.52 40.99
N THR A 952 -7.65 67.44 40.05
CA THR A 952 -6.86 68.67 40.11
C THR A 952 -7.65 69.83 40.74
N ASN A 953 -6.96 70.71 41.49
CA ASN A 953 -6.96 72.19 41.38
C ASN A 953 -6.40 72.87 42.67
N ASP A 954 -5.34 73.69 42.49
CA ASP A 954 -4.85 74.94 43.16
C ASP A 954 -5.07 75.29 44.66
N PRO A 955 -4.34 76.27 45.25
CA PRO A 955 -2.94 76.71 45.09
C PRO A 955 -2.18 76.86 46.46
N ASP A 956 -0.90 77.24 46.41
CA ASP A 956 0.05 77.62 47.50
C ASP A 956 -0.52 78.55 48.62
N PRO A 957 0.09 78.71 49.85
CA PRO A 957 1.55 78.76 50.09
C PRO A 957 2.12 78.24 51.45
N GLU A 958 3.47 78.25 51.51
CA GLU A 958 4.34 78.64 52.65
C GLU A 958 4.88 77.62 53.70
N TYR A 959 6.22 77.68 53.87
CA TYR A 959 7.14 77.23 54.96
C TYR A 959 7.05 75.77 55.47
N GLY A 960 8.10 74.97 55.65
CA GLY A 960 9.55 75.11 55.62
C GLY A 960 10.19 73.91 56.37
N VAL A 961 11.45 73.60 56.03
CA VAL A 961 12.45 72.80 56.79
C VAL A 961 12.41 71.25 56.70
N GLY A 962 13.49 70.67 56.12
CA GLY A 962 13.96 69.32 56.48
C GLY A 962 14.48 68.40 55.36
N THR A 963 15.66 68.66 54.81
CA THR A 963 16.53 67.73 54.02
C THR A 963 17.18 66.64 54.90
N PRO A 964 17.95 65.66 54.36
CA PRO A 964 17.85 64.89 53.10
C PRO A 964 18.07 63.36 53.32
N PHE A 965 17.77 62.47 52.36
CA PHE A 965 18.63 61.31 52.05
C PHE A 965 18.29 60.64 50.71
N SER A 966 19.27 60.71 49.81
CA SER A 966 19.68 59.81 48.71
C SER A 966 18.64 58.96 47.96
N ARG A 967 18.41 59.37 46.70
CA ARG A 967 18.09 58.49 45.57
C ARG A 967 19.32 57.66 45.22
N ASP A 968 19.19 56.34 45.12
CA ASP A 968 19.66 55.56 43.98
C ASP A 968 19.12 54.13 44.05
N HIS A 969 18.82 53.56 42.88
CA HIS A 969 18.23 52.25 42.59
C HIS A 969 16.70 52.17 42.56
N LEU A 970 16.13 52.38 41.38
CA LEU A 970 15.16 51.47 40.75
C LEU A 970 14.84 51.99 39.34
N GLY A 971 15.47 51.37 38.35
CA GLY A 971 15.23 51.64 36.94
C GLY A 971 15.40 50.36 36.12
N LYS A 972 14.62 49.32 36.44
CA LYS A 972 14.42 48.22 35.50
C LYS A 972 13.06 48.40 34.84
N PRO A 973 12.97 48.31 33.50
CA PRO A 973 11.69 48.41 32.80
C PRO A 973 10.74 47.31 33.27
N PRO A 974 9.42 47.56 33.34
CA PRO A 974 8.46 46.55 33.75
C PRO A 974 8.44 45.40 32.73
N PHE A 975 8.34 44.17 33.23
CA PHE A 975 8.04 42.98 32.43
C PHE A 975 6.63 43.11 31.86
N ILE A 976 6.47 43.07 30.53
CA ILE A 976 5.18 43.27 29.86
C ILE A 976 4.61 41.90 29.44
N LEU A 977 3.52 41.49 30.10
CA LEU A 977 2.70 40.37 29.67
C LEU A 977 1.67 40.89 28.65
N ARG A 978 1.69 40.39 27.41
CA ARG A 978 0.76 40.84 26.36
C ARG A 978 -0.19 39.72 25.98
N ILE A 979 -1.48 39.95 26.17
CA ILE A 979 -2.53 38.99 25.79
C ILE A 979 -2.98 39.32 24.37
N CYS A 980 -2.78 38.40 23.44
CA CYS A 980 -3.13 38.56 22.03
C CYS A 980 -4.46 37.86 21.73
N THR A 981 -5.44 38.59 21.20
CA THR A 981 -6.70 38.03 20.68
C THR A 981 -6.57 37.75 19.19
N ALA A 982 -6.67 36.49 18.78
CA ALA A 982 -6.80 36.11 17.37
C ALA A 982 -8.25 35.68 17.08
N LEU A 983 -9.09 36.60 16.59
CA LEU A 983 -10.37 36.27 15.96
C LEU A 983 -10.51 37.03 14.63
N PRO A 984 -10.99 36.39 13.55
CA PRO A 984 -11.54 37.11 12.40
C PRO A 984 -12.88 37.73 12.81
N LYS A 985 -13.05 39.04 12.57
CA LYS A 985 -14.27 39.79 12.88
C LYS A 985 -15.52 39.17 12.19
N PRO A 986 -16.60 38.84 12.91
CA PRO A 986 -17.94 38.99 12.38
C PRO A 986 -18.35 40.48 12.44
N PRO A 987 -19.26 40.95 11.57
CA PRO A 987 -19.72 42.33 11.63
C PRO A 987 -20.72 42.48 12.78
N PHE A 988 -20.55 43.55 13.57
CA PHE A 988 -21.37 44.02 14.70
C PHE A 988 -21.13 43.36 16.07
N GLU A 989 -20.45 44.09 16.99
CA GLU A 989 -21.05 44.65 18.22
C GLU A 989 -20.03 45.44 19.10
N VAL A 990 -20.58 46.22 20.03
CA VAL A 990 -20.14 47.42 20.79
C VAL A 990 -18.99 47.19 21.81
N PRO A 991 -18.15 48.19 22.17
CA PRO A 991 -16.96 47.95 22.98
C PRO A 991 -17.25 47.90 24.49
N LEU A 992 -16.83 46.82 25.14
CA LEU A 992 -16.52 46.77 26.56
C LEU A 992 -15.00 46.98 26.73
N ARG A 993 -14.60 48.07 27.40
CA ARG A 993 -13.23 48.26 27.87
C ARG A 993 -13.04 47.51 29.18
N VAL A 994 -12.10 46.59 29.22
CA VAL A 994 -11.50 46.08 30.46
C VAL A 994 -10.01 46.38 30.38
N THR A 995 -9.52 47.16 31.34
CA THR A 995 -8.09 47.41 31.61
C THR A 995 -7.53 46.33 32.52
#